data_AF-A0AAD1YUY8-F1
#
_entry.id   AF-A0AAD1YUY8-F1
#
_cell.length_a   1.000
_cell.length_b   1.000
_cell.length_c   1.000
_cell.angle_alpha   90.00
_cell.angle_beta   90.00
_cell.angle_gamma   90.00
#
_symmetry.space_group_name_H-M   'P 1'
#
loop_
_entity.id
_entity.type
_entity.pdbx_description
1 polymer ?
#
loop_
_entity_poly.entity_id
_entity_poly.type
_entity_poly.pdbx_seq_one_letter_code
_entity_poly.pdbx_strand_id
1 'polypeptide(L)'
;MASCSYFLLLFIHICLLFGLSYSEDPSFSYEFVVSYITASPLGVPQQVIAINGNFPGPTINVTTNNYVVVNVRNKLDEDLLMHWSGIQQRRSSWQDGVLGTNCPIPPKWNWTYEFQVKDQIGSFYYFPSLNFQRASGGFGTFIINNRDIIPIPFDTPYGDITIVIGDWYTQNHTALRRTLNSGKDLGMPDGVLINGKGPYRYNDTLVPSGIDYETITVHPGKTYRIRVSNVGISTSLNFRIQNHNLLLAETEGSYTVQQNYTSLDIHVGQSYSFLVTMDQNASGDYYIVASARFVNETVWQRVTGVGILHYTNSKGKASGPLPDPPQDQYDKTFSMNQARSIRWNVSASGARPNPQGSFRYGSINVTQVYVLKNKPPVMIDGKWRTTLSGVSFVNPATPIRLADQYKLKGVYKLDFPTRPLAGPPRMETSVINGTYRGFMEVILQNNDTKVQTYHMNGYAFFVVGMDYGEWIENSRGTYNKWDGIARTTAQVYPGAWTAILISLDNVGVWNIRTENLDSWYLGQETYIRVVNPEPNNKTEFPMPDNALFCGALHKLQKPEDISFATSIGSNGSKLLLGSLLMNPEFFPVFFKSLCCNVSWRLKMGTLLKYEAETRVEFGIGSAAQFGSADLKKAVHSKLRLNGEGSFTRYQFHATKVEFEELAISLLYGRRANFTAADMRETDFSCSTFNSAYLEKAVAYKANFTGADLSDTLMDRMVSLIDPSNLTNAVLVRSALTRSDLGGAIIDGAVFSDAVIDLSQKQALCKYANGMNPITGVVVSQEAAQLLHDFAPD
;
A
#
# COMPACT_ATOMS: atom_id res chain seq x y z
N MET A 1 27.71 0.62 -55.81
CA MET A 1 26.37 0.65 -55.18
C MET A 1 26.19 -0.36 -54.05
N ALA A 2 26.89 -1.50 -54.00
CA ALA A 2 26.73 -2.48 -52.91
C ALA A 2 27.26 -2.05 -51.52
N SER A 3 28.27 -1.16 -51.45
CA SER A 3 28.87 -0.73 -50.17
C SER A 3 28.01 0.27 -49.37
N CYS A 4 27.15 1.04 -50.05
CA CYS A 4 26.26 2.00 -49.40
C CYS A 4 25.11 1.33 -48.63
N SER A 5 24.60 0.20 -49.14
CA SER A 5 23.54 -0.57 -48.45
C SER A 5 24.03 -1.23 -47.17
N TYR A 6 25.29 -1.67 -47.12
CA TYR A 6 25.87 -2.26 -45.91
C TYR A 6 26.02 -1.23 -44.79
N PHE A 7 26.44 0.00 -45.12
CA PHE A 7 26.54 1.08 -44.14
C PHE A 7 25.16 1.52 -43.62
N LEU A 8 24.14 1.57 -44.49
CA LEU A 8 22.78 1.92 -44.08
C LEU A 8 22.17 0.85 -43.16
N LEU A 9 22.38 -0.45 -43.47
CA LEU A 9 21.94 -1.57 -42.64
C LEU A 9 22.65 -1.57 -41.27
N LEU A 10 23.96 -1.29 -41.24
CA LEU A 10 24.72 -1.18 -40.00
C LEU A 10 24.23 -0.01 -39.13
N PHE A 11 23.92 1.14 -39.75
CA PHE A 11 23.39 2.31 -39.05
C PHE A 11 21.98 2.04 -38.50
N ILE A 12 21.13 1.32 -39.24
CA ILE A 12 19.80 0.90 -38.77
C ILE A 12 19.93 -0.10 -37.60
N HIS A 13 20.88 -1.04 -37.64
CA HIS A 13 21.13 -1.97 -36.52
C HIS A 13 21.68 -1.24 -35.28
N ILE A 14 22.56 -0.25 -35.47
CA ILE A 14 23.07 0.59 -34.38
C ILE A 14 21.95 1.46 -33.78
N CYS A 15 21.08 2.05 -34.60
CA CYS A 15 19.90 2.79 -34.12
C CYS A 15 18.89 1.89 -33.39
N LEU A 16 18.74 0.62 -33.80
CA LEU A 16 17.93 -0.38 -33.09
C LEU A 16 18.58 -0.84 -31.78
N LEU A 17 19.92 -0.83 -31.67
CA LEU A 17 20.65 -1.14 -30.44
C LEU A 17 20.67 0.02 -29.42
N PHE A 18 20.48 1.27 -29.86
CA PHE A 18 20.33 2.45 -29.00
C PHE A 18 18.89 2.73 -28.53
N GLY A 19 17.94 1.87 -28.88
CA GLY A 19 16.65 1.78 -28.22
C GLY A 19 16.79 1.20 -26.82
N LEU A 20 17.50 1.90 -25.92
CA LEU A 20 17.48 1.61 -24.49
C LEU A 20 16.04 1.84 -24.02
N SER A 21 15.29 0.75 -23.95
CA SER A 21 14.05 0.69 -23.19
C SER A 21 14.39 1.03 -21.74
N TYR A 22 14.21 2.29 -21.33
CA TYR A 22 14.20 2.64 -19.92
C TYR A 22 12.99 1.96 -19.29
N SER A 23 13.20 0.78 -18.71
CA SER A 23 12.22 0.03 -17.93
C SER A 23 12.18 0.53 -16.47
N GLU A 24 12.26 1.84 -16.26
CA GLU A 24 12.17 2.42 -14.93
C GLU A 24 10.75 2.94 -14.71
N ASP A 25 10.12 2.60 -13.58
CA ASP A 25 8.80 3.13 -13.24
C ASP A 25 8.86 4.68 -13.21
N PRO A 26 7.83 5.40 -13.68
CA PRO A 26 7.87 6.86 -13.74
C PRO A 26 8.19 7.50 -12.37
N SER A 27 9.12 8.45 -12.38
CA SER A 27 9.49 9.24 -11.20
C SER A 27 8.73 10.56 -11.16
N PHE A 28 8.23 10.92 -9.98
CA PHE A 28 7.49 12.15 -9.72
C PHE A 28 8.22 12.95 -8.66
N SER A 29 8.68 14.14 -9.02
CA SER A 29 9.43 15.03 -8.13
C SER A 29 8.56 16.20 -7.65
N TYR A 30 8.64 16.48 -6.36
CA TYR A 30 7.94 17.58 -5.70
C TYR A 30 8.93 18.41 -4.88
N GLU A 31 8.77 19.74 -4.95
CA GLU A 31 9.54 20.70 -4.16
C GLU A 31 8.62 21.27 -3.07
N PHE A 32 8.95 21.01 -1.80
CA PHE A 32 8.18 21.44 -0.64
C PHE A 32 8.95 22.51 0.12
N VAL A 33 8.52 23.76 0.01
CA VAL A 33 9.01 24.86 0.85
C VAL A 33 8.07 25.01 2.04
N VAL A 34 8.52 24.54 3.21
CA VAL A 34 7.74 24.58 4.44
C VAL A 34 8.07 25.87 5.19
N SER A 35 7.07 26.73 5.37
CA SER A 35 7.24 28.09 5.93
C SER A 35 6.00 28.56 6.68
N TYR A 36 6.15 29.57 7.53
CA TYR A 36 5.00 30.23 8.16
C TYR A 36 4.31 31.21 7.22
N ILE A 37 2.98 31.18 7.21
CA ILE A 37 2.11 32.25 6.70
C ILE A 37 1.25 32.79 7.84
N THR A 38 0.66 33.97 7.65
CA THR A 38 -0.40 34.45 8.56
C THR A 38 -1.75 34.12 7.94
N ALA A 39 -2.59 33.39 8.67
CA ALA A 39 -3.94 33.04 8.26
C ALA A 39 -4.91 33.19 9.44
N SER A 40 -6.21 33.35 9.12
CA SER A 40 -7.26 33.52 10.12
C SER A 40 -8.45 32.57 9.88
N PRO A 41 -8.28 31.23 9.90
CA PRO A 41 -9.36 30.29 9.52
C PRO A 41 -10.64 30.44 10.36
N LEU A 42 -10.51 30.83 11.64
CA LEU A 42 -11.62 31.11 12.55
C LEU A 42 -11.72 32.61 12.91
N GLY A 43 -11.17 33.50 12.08
CA GLY A 43 -11.24 34.96 12.26
C GLY A 43 -10.16 35.56 13.18
N VAL A 44 -9.33 34.72 13.82
CA VAL A 44 -8.18 35.16 14.62
C VAL A 44 -6.89 34.99 13.81
N PRO A 45 -6.15 36.07 13.50
CA PRO A 45 -4.86 35.97 12.81
C PRO A 45 -3.83 35.21 13.64
N GLN A 46 -3.23 34.18 13.04
CA GLN A 46 -2.16 33.41 13.64
C GLN A 46 -1.18 32.87 12.61
N GLN A 47 -0.01 32.43 13.08
CA GLN A 47 0.96 31.74 12.24
C GLN A 47 0.47 30.33 11.93
N VAL A 48 0.50 29.98 10.65
CA VAL A 48 0.13 28.67 10.11
C VAL A 48 1.31 28.15 9.30
N ILE A 49 1.64 26.88 9.46
CA ILE A 49 2.63 26.20 8.64
C ILE A 49 1.99 25.89 7.30
N ALA A 50 2.59 26.41 6.23
CA ALA A 50 2.15 26.22 4.86
C ALA A 50 3.25 25.55 4.03
N ILE A 51 2.84 24.84 2.99
CA ILE A 51 3.75 24.24 2.01
C ILE A 51 3.56 24.98 0.70
N ASN A 52 4.64 25.55 0.17
CA ASN A 52 4.63 26.39 -1.03
C ASN A 52 3.65 27.57 -0.93
N GLY A 53 3.48 28.11 0.29
CA GLY A 53 2.55 29.21 0.58
C GLY A 53 1.09 28.78 0.69
N ASN A 54 0.77 27.50 0.53
CA ASN A 54 -0.60 26.99 0.58
C ASN A 54 -0.92 26.31 1.92
N PHE A 55 -2.13 26.52 2.39
CA PHE A 55 -2.74 25.82 3.53
C PHE A 55 -4.19 25.44 3.17
N PRO A 56 -4.52 24.13 3.07
CA PRO A 56 -3.65 22.96 3.19
C PRO A 56 -2.54 22.90 2.11
N GLY A 57 -1.55 22.04 2.33
CA GLY A 57 -0.46 21.81 1.38
C GLY A 57 -0.93 21.13 0.07
N PRO A 58 -0.09 21.15 -0.98
CA PRO A 58 -0.44 20.60 -2.30
C PRO A 58 -0.65 19.08 -2.28
N THR A 59 -1.62 18.59 -3.04
CA THR A 59 -1.85 17.15 -3.19
C THR A 59 -0.70 16.47 -3.93
N ILE A 60 -0.14 15.41 -3.36
CA ILE A 60 0.69 14.45 -4.09
C ILE A 60 -0.26 13.47 -4.77
N ASN A 61 -0.23 13.41 -6.09
CA ASN A 61 -1.12 12.54 -6.87
C ASN A 61 -0.28 11.66 -7.80
N VAL A 62 -0.20 10.38 -7.47
CA VAL A 62 0.65 9.41 -8.17
C VAL A 62 -0.12 8.12 -8.42
N THR A 63 0.45 7.23 -9.22
CA THR A 63 -0.09 5.90 -9.50
C THR A 63 0.76 4.84 -8.81
N THR A 64 0.15 3.72 -8.45
CA THR A 64 0.85 2.60 -7.80
C THR A 64 2.11 2.19 -8.56
N ASN A 65 3.18 1.91 -7.80
CA ASN A 65 4.56 1.64 -8.21
C ASN A 65 5.35 2.84 -8.77
N ASN A 66 4.79 4.05 -8.84
CA ASN A 66 5.61 5.21 -9.15
C ASN A 66 6.68 5.46 -8.08
N TYR A 67 7.79 6.04 -8.52
CA TYR A 67 8.84 6.53 -7.64
C TYR A 67 8.56 7.98 -7.26
N VAL A 68 8.57 8.29 -5.98
CA VAL A 68 8.23 9.62 -5.45
C VAL A 68 9.46 10.22 -4.81
N VAL A 69 9.80 11.43 -5.26
CA VAL A 69 10.91 12.23 -4.76
C VAL A 69 10.34 13.53 -4.22
N VAL A 70 10.50 13.80 -2.92
CA VAL A 70 10.04 15.06 -2.31
C VAL A 70 11.20 15.75 -1.64
N ASN A 71 11.68 16.84 -2.23
CA ASN A 71 12.67 17.70 -1.61
C ASN A 71 11.98 18.66 -0.64
N VAL A 72 12.26 18.53 0.65
CA VAL A 72 11.66 19.34 1.72
C VAL A 72 12.67 20.36 2.20
N ARG A 73 12.39 21.65 1.95
CA ARG A 73 13.17 22.77 2.45
C ARG A 73 12.54 23.36 3.70
N ASN A 74 13.25 23.30 4.82
CA ASN A 74 12.80 23.84 6.09
C ASN A 74 13.09 25.35 6.17
N LYS A 75 12.05 26.20 6.09
CA LYS A 75 12.14 27.65 6.37
C LYS A 75 11.48 28.03 7.69
N LEU A 76 11.17 27.07 8.56
CA LEU A 76 10.75 27.33 9.93
C LEU A 76 11.96 27.75 10.78
N ASP A 77 11.69 28.28 11.96
CA ASP A 77 12.68 28.63 12.98
C ASP A 77 12.95 27.47 13.97
N GLU A 78 12.42 26.29 13.69
CA GLU A 78 12.63 25.05 14.45
C GLU A 78 12.82 23.83 13.53
N ASP A 79 13.30 22.74 14.11
CA ASP A 79 13.52 21.46 13.43
C ASP A 79 12.23 20.89 12.82
N LEU A 80 12.35 20.24 11.66
CA LEU A 80 11.23 19.71 10.89
C LEU A 80 11.47 18.25 10.48
N LEU A 81 10.39 17.45 10.51
CA LEU A 81 10.27 16.21 9.75
C LEU A 81 8.88 16.15 9.12
N MET A 82 8.80 15.66 7.90
CA MET A 82 7.55 15.34 7.21
C MET A 82 7.29 13.85 7.28
N HIS A 83 6.10 13.46 7.72
CA HIS A 83 5.63 12.08 7.76
C HIS A 83 4.55 11.84 6.69
N TRP A 84 4.56 10.65 6.11
CA TRP A 84 3.67 10.21 5.03
C TRP A 84 2.66 9.19 5.58
N SER A 85 1.59 9.68 6.21
CA SER A 85 0.64 8.86 6.96
C SER A 85 0.03 7.76 6.10
N GLY A 86 0.26 6.51 6.49
CA GLY A 86 -0.25 5.31 5.83
C GLY A 86 0.56 4.84 4.63
N ILE A 87 1.58 5.58 4.18
CA ILE A 87 2.51 5.09 3.15
C ILE A 87 3.39 4.00 3.73
N GLN A 88 3.42 2.83 3.09
CA GLN A 88 4.09 1.64 3.65
C GLN A 88 5.62 1.72 3.62
N GLN A 89 6.21 2.66 2.87
CA GLN A 89 7.66 2.84 2.79
C GLN A 89 8.42 1.52 2.58
N ARG A 90 7.92 0.66 1.69
CA ARG A 90 8.39 -0.74 1.56
C ARG A 90 9.91 -0.78 1.39
N ARG A 91 10.56 -1.57 2.26
CA ARG A 91 12.01 -1.78 2.31
C ARG A 91 12.83 -0.55 2.74
N SER A 92 12.22 0.55 3.18
CA SER A 92 12.98 1.75 3.54
C SER A 92 12.32 2.57 4.65
N SER A 93 12.53 2.13 5.89
CA SER A 93 12.16 2.93 7.07
C SER A 93 12.90 4.29 7.16
N TRP A 94 13.97 4.48 6.40
CA TRP A 94 14.71 5.75 6.26
C TRP A 94 13.86 6.90 5.71
N GLN A 95 12.70 6.62 5.12
CA GLN A 95 11.87 7.61 4.43
C GLN A 95 10.58 7.93 5.21
N ASP A 96 10.44 7.40 6.42
CA ASP A 96 9.21 7.43 7.21
C ASP A 96 8.94 8.81 7.85
N GLY A 97 9.98 9.51 8.30
CA GLY A 97 9.88 10.89 8.75
C GLY A 97 9.37 11.09 10.18
N VAL A 98 9.78 10.23 11.11
CA VAL A 98 9.53 10.37 12.56
C VAL A 98 10.84 10.28 13.36
N LEU A 99 10.85 10.71 14.63
CA LEU A 99 12.06 10.79 15.45
C LEU A 99 12.77 9.45 15.67
N GLY A 100 12.04 8.33 15.65
CA GLY A 100 12.66 7.01 15.78
C GLY A 100 13.39 6.54 14.54
N THR A 101 13.10 7.09 13.36
CA THR A 101 13.68 6.67 12.07
C THR A 101 14.65 7.70 11.50
N ASN A 102 14.37 9.00 11.67
CA ASN A 102 15.06 10.09 11.01
C ASN A 102 15.60 11.13 12.00
N CYS A 103 16.78 11.68 11.71
CA CYS A 103 17.22 12.91 12.34
C CYS A 103 16.46 14.10 11.74
N PRO A 104 16.05 15.10 12.55
CA PRO A 104 15.32 16.24 12.04
C PRO A 104 16.10 17.09 11.03
N ILE A 105 15.37 17.72 10.11
CA ILE A 105 15.88 18.71 9.15
C ILE A 105 16.03 20.05 9.90
N PRO A 106 17.25 20.57 10.12
CA PRO A 106 17.45 21.82 10.83
C PRO A 106 16.85 23.03 10.08
N PRO A 107 16.67 24.17 10.75
CA PRO A 107 16.28 25.41 10.08
C PRO A 107 17.23 25.75 8.92
N LYS A 108 16.65 26.16 7.79
CA LYS A 108 17.33 26.55 6.52
C LYS A 108 17.92 25.39 5.72
N TRP A 109 17.90 24.18 6.24
CA TRP A 109 18.37 22.97 5.56
C TRP A 109 17.28 22.39 4.65
N ASN A 110 17.66 21.49 3.77
CA ASN A 110 16.77 20.70 2.96
C ASN A 110 17.07 19.21 3.11
N TRP A 111 16.07 18.38 2.85
CA TRP A 111 16.26 16.95 2.77
C TRP A 111 15.30 16.34 1.77
N THR A 112 15.81 15.41 0.96
CA THR A 112 15.02 14.74 -0.08
C THR A 112 14.57 13.37 0.41
N TYR A 113 13.26 13.19 0.45
CA TYR A 113 12.62 11.91 0.66
C TYR A 113 12.46 11.18 -0.67
N GLU A 114 12.85 9.90 -0.73
CA GLU A 114 12.83 9.12 -1.96
C GLU A 114 12.29 7.71 -1.70
N PHE A 115 11.12 7.40 -2.25
CA PHE A 115 10.48 6.11 -2.02
C PHE A 115 9.53 5.70 -3.15
N GLN A 116 9.32 4.39 -3.27
CA GLN A 116 8.35 3.84 -4.23
C GLN A 116 7.02 3.56 -3.54
N VAL A 117 5.91 4.02 -4.13
CA VAL A 117 4.55 3.68 -3.68
C VAL A 117 4.12 2.31 -4.22
N LYS A 118 4.89 1.29 -3.86
CA LYS A 118 4.79 -0.05 -4.44
C LYS A 118 3.60 -0.82 -3.87
N ASP A 119 2.82 -1.43 -4.77
CA ASP A 119 1.69 -2.31 -4.44
C ASP A 119 0.66 -1.67 -3.48
N GLN A 120 0.55 -0.35 -3.51
CA GLN A 120 -0.33 0.43 -2.68
C GLN A 120 -1.22 1.31 -3.55
N ILE A 121 -2.46 1.50 -3.14
CA ILE A 121 -3.45 2.45 -3.70
C ILE A 121 -4.16 3.12 -2.53
N GLY A 122 -4.97 4.15 -2.78
CA GLY A 122 -5.89 4.70 -1.78
C GLY A 122 -5.72 6.18 -1.52
N SER A 123 -6.36 6.62 -0.44
CA SER A 123 -6.35 8.00 0.04
C SER A 123 -5.57 8.11 1.34
N PHE A 124 -4.54 8.95 1.33
CA PHE A 124 -3.62 9.18 2.44
C PHE A 124 -3.36 10.69 2.58
N TYR A 125 -2.50 11.06 3.52
CA TYR A 125 -2.11 12.44 3.76
C TYR A 125 -0.70 12.50 4.36
N TYR A 126 -0.10 13.67 4.39
CA TYR A 126 1.19 13.92 5.00
C TYR A 126 1.08 15.08 6.00
N PHE A 127 2.01 15.17 6.95
CA PHE A 127 2.03 16.24 7.95
C PHE A 127 3.41 16.37 8.63
N PRO A 128 3.72 17.53 9.26
CA PRO A 128 4.92 17.69 10.08
C PRO A 128 4.79 16.95 11.42
N SER A 129 5.71 16.02 11.69
CA SER A 129 5.61 15.07 12.82
C SER A 129 6.22 15.57 14.13
N LEU A 130 6.91 16.71 14.11
CA LEU A 130 7.65 17.21 15.27
C LEU A 130 6.87 18.28 16.03
N ASN A 131 7.24 18.47 17.29
CA ASN A 131 7.05 19.75 17.98
C ASN A 131 5.61 20.29 18.04
N PHE A 132 4.62 19.40 17.94
CA PHE A 132 3.20 19.76 17.84
C PHE A 132 2.83 20.55 16.57
N GLN A 133 3.73 20.61 15.58
CA GLN A 133 3.61 21.40 14.35
C GLN A 133 2.34 21.10 13.56
N ARG A 134 1.88 19.84 13.53
CA ARG A 134 0.63 19.43 12.87
C ARG A 134 -0.58 20.26 13.33
N ALA A 135 -0.60 20.71 14.59
CA ALA A 135 -1.67 21.56 15.13
C ALA A 135 -1.76 22.94 14.47
N SER A 136 -0.70 23.39 13.80
CA SER A 136 -0.66 24.65 13.06
C SER A 136 -0.61 24.44 11.55
N GLY A 137 -1.00 23.28 11.04
CA GLY A 137 -1.07 23.00 9.60
C GLY A 137 0.11 22.17 9.09
N GLY A 138 0.63 22.55 7.92
CA GLY A 138 1.68 21.80 7.22
C GLY A 138 1.23 20.45 6.67
N PHE A 139 -0.06 20.14 6.75
CA PHE A 139 -0.63 18.91 6.21
C PHE A 139 -1.19 19.10 4.80
N GLY A 140 -1.24 18.03 4.04
CA GLY A 140 -1.85 17.96 2.71
C GLY A 140 -2.09 16.51 2.32
N THR A 141 -2.74 16.29 1.18
CA THR A 141 -3.21 14.94 0.80
C THR A 141 -2.24 14.19 -0.10
N PHE A 142 -2.32 12.86 -0.04
CA PHE A 142 -1.51 11.94 -0.80
C PHE A 142 -2.43 10.89 -1.42
N ILE A 143 -2.57 10.90 -2.74
CA ILE A 143 -3.44 10.00 -3.49
C ILE A 143 -2.58 9.04 -4.30
N ILE A 144 -2.85 7.74 -4.14
CA ILE A 144 -2.25 6.69 -4.97
C ILE A 144 -3.34 6.02 -5.79
N ASN A 145 -3.29 6.21 -7.11
CA ASN A 145 -4.26 5.65 -8.04
C ASN A 145 -3.92 4.23 -8.48
N ASN A 146 -4.95 3.52 -8.93
CA ASN A 146 -4.80 2.28 -9.68
C ASN A 146 -4.11 2.56 -11.03
N ARG A 147 -3.39 1.56 -11.55
CA ARG A 147 -3.00 1.56 -12.97
C ARG A 147 -4.26 1.34 -13.82
N ASP A 148 -4.33 2.00 -14.98
CA ASP A 148 -5.48 1.92 -15.89
C ASP A 148 -5.85 0.50 -16.32
N ILE A 149 -4.87 -0.42 -16.33
CA ILE A 149 -5.07 -1.84 -16.66
C ILE A 149 -5.79 -2.62 -15.55
N ILE A 150 -5.89 -2.06 -14.33
CA ILE A 150 -6.52 -2.71 -13.18
C ILE A 150 -7.90 -2.09 -12.98
N PRO A 151 -8.99 -2.85 -13.18
CA PRO A 151 -10.33 -2.32 -13.03
C PRO A 151 -10.59 -1.95 -11.56
N ILE A 152 -11.23 -0.80 -11.36
CA ILE A 152 -11.80 -0.40 -10.07
C ILE A 152 -13.13 -1.13 -9.84
N PRO A 153 -13.52 -1.44 -8.58
CA PRO A 153 -14.71 -2.26 -8.29
C PRO A 153 -16.03 -1.47 -8.36
N PHE A 154 -16.04 -0.34 -9.05
CA PHE A 154 -17.16 0.56 -9.22
C PHE A 154 -17.02 1.37 -10.50
N ASP A 155 -18.10 2.01 -10.95
CA ASP A 155 -18.09 2.83 -12.15
C ASP A 155 -17.14 4.03 -12.01
N THR A 156 -16.50 4.41 -13.11
CA THR A 156 -15.58 5.55 -13.11
C THR A 156 -16.32 6.83 -12.72
N PRO A 157 -15.95 7.49 -11.60
CA PRO A 157 -16.60 8.72 -11.17
C PRO A 157 -16.33 9.84 -12.17
N TYR A 158 -17.19 10.86 -12.18
CA TYR A 158 -17.00 12.05 -13.00
C TYR A 158 -15.73 12.81 -12.63
N GLY A 159 -15.35 12.78 -11.36
CA GLY A 159 -14.10 13.35 -10.85
C GLY A 159 -13.88 13.03 -9.39
N ASP A 160 -12.66 13.31 -8.93
CA ASP A 160 -12.25 13.19 -7.54
C ASP A 160 -12.30 14.57 -6.84
N ILE A 161 -12.86 14.59 -5.64
CA ILE A 161 -12.89 15.76 -4.75
C ILE A 161 -12.16 15.36 -3.47
N THR A 162 -11.27 16.22 -2.99
CA THR A 162 -10.54 15.98 -1.74
C THR A 162 -11.03 16.93 -0.66
N ILE A 163 -11.32 16.38 0.52
CA ILE A 163 -11.78 17.11 1.69
C ILE A 163 -10.88 16.73 2.87
N VAL A 164 -10.26 17.73 3.46
CA VAL A 164 -9.47 17.60 4.68
C VAL A 164 -10.26 18.23 5.81
N ILE A 165 -10.54 17.46 6.86
CA ILE A 165 -11.25 17.91 8.05
C ILE A 165 -10.34 17.82 9.28
N GLY A 166 -10.51 18.71 10.24
CA GLY A 166 -9.74 18.67 11.48
C GLY A 166 -10.19 19.71 12.50
N ASP A 167 -10.05 19.39 13.79
CA ASP A 167 -10.19 20.37 14.86
C ASP A 167 -9.07 21.41 14.83
N TRP A 168 -9.38 22.61 15.31
CA TRP A 168 -8.48 23.74 15.20
C TRP A 168 -8.51 24.62 16.44
N TYR A 169 -7.32 25.06 16.85
CA TYR A 169 -7.11 26.01 17.93
C TYR A 169 -6.68 27.34 17.33
N THR A 170 -7.16 28.43 17.91
CA THR A 170 -6.74 29.81 17.62
C THR A 170 -5.43 30.18 18.32
N GLN A 171 -4.83 29.22 19.02
CA GLN A 171 -3.49 29.31 19.60
C GLN A 171 -2.50 28.58 18.70
N ASN A 172 -1.34 29.22 18.48
CA ASN A 172 -0.20 28.66 17.77
C ASN A 172 0.32 27.37 18.46
N HIS A 173 0.82 26.40 17.69
CA HIS A 173 1.35 25.11 18.20
C HIS A 173 2.41 25.30 19.29
N THR A 174 3.24 26.34 19.22
CA THR A 174 4.23 26.64 20.26
C THR A 174 3.59 26.98 21.61
N ALA A 175 2.43 27.65 21.61
CA ALA A 175 1.66 27.96 22.82
C ALA A 175 0.97 26.70 23.36
N LEU A 176 0.33 25.91 22.48
CA LEU A 176 -0.27 24.62 22.86
C LEU A 176 0.77 23.68 23.48
N ARG A 177 1.96 23.59 22.87
CA ARG A 177 3.11 22.84 23.40
C ARG A 177 3.53 23.34 24.79
N ARG A 178 3.59 24.66 25.01
CA ARG A 178 3.90 25.24 26.34
C ARG A 178 2.83 24.89 27.37
N THR A 179 1.55 24.90 26.99
CA THR A 179 0.43 24.49 27.85
C THR A 179 0.59 23.04 28.31
N LEU A 180 0.85 22.11 27.39
CA LEU A 180 1.12 20.71 27.72
C LEU A 180 2.36 20.55 28.62
N ASN A 181 3.45 21.24 28.30
CA ASN A 181 4.68 21.20 29.10
C ASN A 181 4.50 21.77 30.52
N SER A 182 3.53 22.67 30.71
CA SER A 182 3.13 23.18 32.03
C SER A 182 2.21 22.23 32.80
N GLY A 183 1.84 21.10 32.21
CA GLY A 183 0.97 20.09 32.82
C GLY A 183 -0.53 20.41 32.73
N LYS A 184 -0.94 21.25 31.79
CA LYS A 184 -2.36 21.61 31.57
C LYS A 184 -2.91 20.89 30.34
N ASP A 185 -4.16 20.44 30.44
CA ASP A 185 -4.93 19.91 29.30
C ASP A 185 -5.25 21.06 28.32
N LEU A 186 -5.30 20.74 27.02
CA LEU A 186 -5.57 21.73 25.96
C LEU A 186 -7.03 22.19 25.94
N GLY A 187 -7.94 21.40 26.52
CA GLY A 187 -9.35 21.68 26.56
C GLY A 187 -10.05 21.42 25.23
N MET A 188 -11.12 22.17 24.99
CA MET A 188 -11.91 22.08 23.78
C MET A 188 -11.28 22.95 22.67
N PRO A 189 -11.19 22.46 21.42
CA PRO A 189 -10.78 23.27 20.28
C PRO A 189 -11.75 24.43 20.02
N ASP A 190 -11.31 25.41 19.24
CA ASP A 190 -12.09 26.61 18.93
C ASP A 190 -13.04 26.41 17.74
N GLY A 191 -12.79 25.41 16.89
CA GLY A 191 -13.62 25.08 15.74
C GLY A 191 -13.14 23.86 14.97
N VAL A 192 -13.79 23.59 13.84
CA VAL A 192 -13.39 22.56 12.86
C VAL A 192 -13.20 23.23 11.51
N LEU A 193 -12.11 22.89 10.83
CA LEU A 193 -11.84 23.38 9.49
C LEU A 193 -12.24 22.33 8.44
N ILE A 194 -12.67 22.83 7.28
CA ILE A 194 -12.85 22.04 6.05
C ILE A 194 -11.93 22.67 5.01
N ASN A 195 -10.97 21.89 4.48
CA ASN A 195 -9.95 22.37 3.55
C ASN A 195 -9.23 23.64 4.02
N GLY A 196 -8.90 23.70 5.32
CA GLY A 196 -8.19 24.83 5.94
C GLY A 196 -9.03 26.09 6.17
N LYS A 197 -10.33 26.06 5.84
CA LYS A 197 -11.26 27.19 6.00
C LYS A 197 -12.25 26.96 7.13
N GLY A 198 -12.77 28.05 7.69
CA GLY A 198 -13.75 28.03 8.76
C GLY A 198 -15.15 27.65 8.28
N PRO A 199 -16.13 27.62 9.20
CA PRO A 199 -17.51 27.26 8.86
C PRO A 199 -18.21 28.38 8.09
N TYR A 200 -19.04 27.99 7.12
CA TYR A 200 -20.08 28.85 6.55
C TYR A 200 -20.97 29.40 7.67
N ARG A 201 -21.45 30.63 7.51
CA ARG A 201 -22.28 31.30 8.51
C ARG A 201 -23.72 30.77 8.51
N TYR A 202 -23.90 29.54 9.00
CA TYR A 202 -25.20 28.88 9.15
C TYR A 202 -25.99 29.38 10.37
N ASN A 203 -25.30 29.99 11.35
CA ASN A 203 -25.89 30.58 12.53
C ASN A 203 -25.11 31.84 12.93
N ASP A 204 -25.79 32.99 12.93
CA ASP A 204 -25.19 34.31 13.17
C ASP A 204 -24.62 34.50 14.59
N THR A 205 -25.05 33.67 15.55
CA THR A 205 -24.57 33.69 16.94
C THR A 205 -23.36 32.80 17.18
N LEU A 206 -23.19 31.74 16.38
CA LEU A 206 -22.09 30.79 16.52
C LEU A 206 -20.92 31.11 15.60
N VAL A 207 -21.22 31.64 14.41
CA VAL A 207 -20.22 31.92 13.38
C VAL A 207 -20.17 33.42 13.10
N PRO A 208 -19.02 34.08 13.37
CA PRO A 208 -18.83 35.49 13.04
C PRO A 208 -18.99 35.78 11.54
N SER A 209 -19.33 37.02 11.20
CA SER A 209 -19.31 37.47 9.80
C SER A 209 -17.88 37.55 9.26
N GLY A 210 -17.68 37.29 7.97
CA GLY A 210 -16.39 37.45 7.30
C GLY A 210 -15.42 36.27 7.43
N ILE A 211 -15.88 35.14 7.97
CA ILE A 211 -15.14 33.88 7.95
C ILE A 211 -15.15 33.30 6.53
N ASP A 212 -13.97 33.03 5.98
CA ASP A 212 -13.84 32.30 4.72
C ASP A 212 -14.22 30.83 4.93
N TYR A 213 -14.92 30.26 3.95
CA TYR A 213 -15.51 28.92 4.04
C TYR A 213 -15.35 28.17 2.72
N GLU A 214 -15.43 26.84 2.80
CA GLU A 214 -15.25 26.00 1.62
C GLU A 214 -16.52 25.93 0.77
N THR A 215 -16.37 26.09 -0.54
CA THR A 215 -17.43 25.85 -1.52
C THR A 215 -16.93 24.88 -2.58
N ILE A 216 -17.63 23.76 -2.74
CA ILE A 216 -17.32 22.69 -3.70
C ILE A 216 -18.39 22.71 -4.79
N THR A 217 -17.98 23.08 -6.01
CA THR A 217 -18.89 23.14 -7.15
C THR A 217 -19.01 21.78 -7.83
N VAL A 218 -20.24 21.34 -8.07
CA VAL A 218 -20.58 20.03 -8.65
C VAL A 218 -21.68 20.14 -9.70
N HIS A 219 -21.69 19.17 -10.61
CA HIS A 219 -22.69 19.06 -11.67
C HIS A 219 -23.83 18.12 -11.27
N PRO A 220 -25.10 18.53 -11.44
CA PRO A 220 -26.26 17.67 -11.16
C PRO A 220 -26.23 16.37 -11.97
N GLY A 221 -26.70 15.30 -11.36
CA GLY A 221 -26.77 13.95 -11.93
C GLY A 221 -25.42 13.25 -12.11
N LYS A 222 -24.30 13.89 -11.75
CA LYS A 222 -22.96 13.27 -11.79
C LYS A 222 -22.63 12.63 -10.45
N THR A 223 -21.82 11.58 -10.50
CA THR A 223 -21.26 10.94 -9.30
C THR A 223 -19.80 11.32 -9.15
N TYR A 224 -19.43 11.83 -7.98
CA TYR A 224 -18.06 12.20 -7.63
C TYR A 224 -17.50 11.22 -6.60
N ARG A 225 -16.19 10.98 -6.64
CA ARG A 225 -15.49 10.31 -5.55
C ARG A 225 -14.95 11.36 -4.59
N ILE A 226 -15.55 11.44 -3.40
CA ILE A 226 -15.17 12.37 -2.34
C ILE A 226 -14.25 11.65 -1.36
N ARG A 227 -12.99 12.09 -1.28
CA ARG A 227 -11.95 11.56 -0.39
C ARG A 227 -11.84 12.45 0.83
N VAL A 228 -12.15 11.92 2.00
CA VAL A 228 -12.21 12.65 3.26
C VAL A 228 -11.15 12.13 4.22
N SER A 229 -10.27 13.00 4.71
CA SER A 229 -9.22 12.66 5.67
C SER A 229 -9.34 13.53 6.92
N ASN A 230 -9.34 12.91 8.11
CA ASN A 230 -9.29 13.65 9.38
C ASN A 230 -7.83 13.84 9.82
N VAL A 231 -7.32 15.06 9.64
CA VAL A 231 -5.94 15.47 9.95
C VAL A 231 -5.84 16.27 11.26
N GLY A 232 -6.91 16.26 12.04
CA GLY A 232 -6.99 16.93 13.33
C GLY A 232 -5.95 16.43 14.34
N ILE A 233 -6.05 16.94 15.55
CA ILE A 233 -5.16 16.61 16.65
C ILE A 233 -5.82 15.70 17.68
N SER A 234 -7.14 15.72 17.86
CA SER A 234 -7.79 14.91 18.90
C SER A 234 -9.26 14.56 18.65
N THR A 235 -9.98 15.36 17.85
CA THR A 235 -11.44 15.25 17.75
C THR A 235 -11.88 14.24 16.69
N SER A 236 -12.73 13.29 17.09
CA SER A 236 -13.48 12.46 16.14
C SER A 236 -14.61 13.27 15.51
N LEU A 237 -14.74 13.22 14.18
CA LEU A 237 -15.68 14.05 13.45
C LEU A 237 -16.69 13.19 12.70
N ASN A 238 -17.98 13.50 12.84
CA ASN A 238 -19.03 12.92 12.01
C ASN A 238 -19.18 13.75 10.73
N PHE A 239 -18.91 13.14 9.59
CA PHE A 239 -19.01 13.74 8.27
C PHE A 239 -20.32 13.36 7.59
N ARG A 240 -20.99 14.36 6.99
CA ARG A 240 -22.25 14.18 6.26
C ARG A 240 -22.50 15.33 5.29
N ILE A 241 -23.31 15.05 4.27
CA ILE A 241 -23.74 16.05 3.27
C ILE A 241 -25.26 16.09 3.31
N GLN A 242 -25.83 17.29 3.46
CA GLN A 242 -27.27 17.48 3.56
C GLN A 242 -27.98 16.84 2.37
N ASN A 243 -28.93 15.93 2.65
CA ASN A 243 -29.73 15.20 1.68
C ASN A 243 -28.96 14.29 0.71
N HIS A 244 -27.68 13.99 0.94
CA HIS A 244 -26.90 13.09 0.08
C HIS A 244 -26.42 11.88 0.87
N ASN A 245 -26.58 10.69 0.27
CA ASN A 245 -26.02 9.46 0.82
C ASN A 245 -24.54 9.32 0.41
N LEU A 246 -23.77 8.72 1.30
CA LEU A 246 -22.36 8.42 1.15
C LEU A 246 -22.18 6.92 0.87
N LEU A 247 -21.94 6.54 -0.38
CA LEU A 247 -21.63 5.15 -0.73
C LEU A 247 -20.15 4.89 -0.47
N LEU A 248 -19.82 4.18 0.61
CA LEU A 248 -18.43 3.91 0.99
C LEU A 248 -17.75 2.98 -0.04
N ALA A 249 -16.65 3.45 -0.62
CA ALA A 249 -15.93 2.76 -1.68
C ALA A 249 -14.52 2.30 -1.28
N GLU A 250 -13.80 3.11 -0.49
CA GLU A 250 -12.42 2.82 -0.09
C GLU A 250 -12.09 3.40 1.29
N THR A 251 -11.18 2.76 2.03
CA THR A 251 -10.55 3.33 3.23
C THR A 251 -9.08 2.90 3.31
N GLU A 252 -8.19 3.88 3.49
CA GLU A 252 -6.74 3.71 3.68
C GLU A 252 -6.07 2.65 2.78
N GLY A 253 -6.49 2.60 1.52
CA GLY A 253 -5.97 1.70 0.47
C GLY A 253 -6.75 0.41 0.23
N SER A 254 -7.85 0.20 0.95
CA SER A 254 -8.68 -1.00 0.83
C SER A 254 -10.05 -0.69 0.24
N TYR A 255 -10.41 -1.39 -0.83
CA TYR A 255 -11.77 -1.33 -1.35
C TYR A 255 -12.74 -2.06 -0.43
N THR A 256 -13.86 -1.43 -0.12
CA THR A 256 -14.86 -1.92 0.83
C THR A 256 -16.01 -2.62 0.12
N VAL A 257 -16.71 -3.51 0.83
CA VAL A 257 -18.06 -3.94 0.41
C VAL A 257 -18.94 -2.69 0.48
N GLN A 258 -19.40 -2.24 -0.69
CA GLN A 258 -20.05 -0.94 -0.82
C GLN A 258 -21.34 -0.89 -0.01
N GLN A 259 -21.45 0.13 0.84
CA GLN A 259 -22.58 0.36 1.73
C GLN A 259 -22.91 1.85 1.77
N ASN A 260 -24.21 2.16 1.81
CA ASN A 260 -24.70 3.53 1.92
C ASN A 260 -24.76 3.96 3.37
N TYR A 261 -24.25 5.15 3.64
CA TYR A 261 -24.33 5.82 4.93
C TYR A 261 -24.93 7.21 4.75
N THR A 262 -25.77 7.64 5.70
CA THR A 262 -26.22 9.04 5.77
C THR A 262 -25.16 9.95 6.42
N SER A 263 -24.32 9.36 7.27
CA SER A 263 -23.15 10.00 7.88
C SER A 263 -22.11 8.95 8.25
N LEU A 264 -20.84 9.34 8.35
CA LEU A 264 -19.76 8.48 8.80
C LEU A 264 -18.91 9.18 9.87
N ASP A 265 -18.56 8.45 10.93
CA ASP A 265 -17.55 8.88 11.89
C ASP A 265 -16.15 8.64 11.31
N ILE A 266 -15.39 9.73 11.23
CA ILE A 266 -14.01 9.74 10.75
C ILE A 266 -13.14 10.17 11.92
N HIS A 267 -12.44 9.19 12.50
CA HIS A 267 -11.57 9.42 13.64
C HIS A 267 -10.22 9.99 13.18
N VAL A 268 -9.48 10.63 14.10
CA VAL A 268 -8.21 11.27 13.79
C VAL A 268 -7.24 10.27 13.17
N GLY A 269 -6.70 10.64 12.02
CA GLY A 269 -5.77 9.85 11.22
C GLY A 269 -6.40 8.94 10.17
N GLN A 270 -7.74 8.78 10.17
CA GLN A 270 -8.43 7.96 9.19
C GLN A 270 -8.74 8.71 7.89
N SER A 271 -8.81 7.94 6.80
CA SER A 271 -9.23 8.43 5.49
C SER A 271 -10.26 7.49 4.85
N TYR A 272 -11.28 8.06 4.22
CA TYR A 272 -12.36 7.34 3.54
C TYR A 272 -12.66 7.97 2.18
N SER A 273 -13.06 7.15 1.22
CA SER A 273 -13.58 7.60 -0.07
C SER A 273 -15.03 7.17 -0.24
N PHE A 274 -15.88 8.12 -0.63
CA PHE A 274 -17.29 7.91 -0.89
C PHE A 274 -17.61 8.21 -2.35
N LEU A 275 -18.49 7.42 -2.96
CA LEU A 275 -19.17 7.79 -4.19
C LEU A 275 -20.45 8.54 -3.80
N VAL A 276 -20.55 9.79 -4.24
CA VAL A 276 -21.70 10.65 -3.95
C VAL A 276 -22.31 11.09 -5.26
N THR A 277 -23.57 10.74 -5.46
CA THR A 277 -24.35 11.14 -6.65
C THR A 277 -25.08 12.44 -6.36
N MET A 278 -24.98 13.39 -7.29
CA MET A 278 -25.64 14.70 -7.19
C MET A 278 -27.10 14.60 -7.66
N ASP A 279 -27.91 13.83 -6.92
CA ASP A 279 -29.28 13.44 -7.26
C ASP A 279 -30.36 14.39 -6.73
N GLN A 280 -29.97 15.44 -5.99
CA GLN A 280 -30.92 16.34 -5.34
C GLN A 280 -31.39 17.48 -6.27
N ASN A 281 -32.49 18.14 -5.89
CA ASN A 281 -33.07 19.23 -6.68
C ASN A 281 -32.19 20.48 -6.67
N ALA A 282 -31.83 20.99 -7.84
CA ALA A 282 -31.05 22.22 -7.99
C ALA A 282 -31.82 23.53 -7.65
N SER A 283 -32.81 23.49 -6.75
CA SER A 283 -33.48 24.70 -6.25
C SER A 283 -32.61 25.48 -5.27
N GLY A 284 -31.61 24.84 -4.64
CA GLY A 284 -30.61 25.50 -3.79
C GLY A 284 -29.37 24.63 -3.57
N ASP A 285 -28.35 25.20 -2.93
CA ASP A 285 -27.13 24.50 -2.52
C ASP A 285 -27.34 23.65 -1.25
N TYR A 286 -26.34 22.85 -0.89
CA TYR A 286 -26.41 21.91 0.25
C TYR A 286 -25.25 22.11 1.22
N TYR A 287 -25.48 21.82 2.52
CA TYR A 287 -24.42 21.85 3.51
C TYR A 287 -23.53 20.60 3.50
N ILE A 288 -22.22 20.80 3.58
CA ILE A 288 -21.24 19.78 3.96
C ILE A 288 -20.91 20.01 5.43
N VAL A 289 -21.06 19.00 6.28
CA VAL A 289 -20.94 19.16 7.74
C VAL A 289 -19.94 18.17 8.31
N ALA A 290 -19.05 18.67 9.16
CA ALA A 290 -18.17 17.89 10.02
C ALA A 290 -18.32 18.38 11.46
N SER A 291 -18.90 17.57 12.34
CA SER A 291 -19.17 17.94 13.74
C SER A 291 -18.51 16.99 14.73
N ALA A 292 -18.07 17.51 15.88
CA ALA A 292 -17.46 16.71 16.94
C ALA A 292 -18.38 15.58 17.44
N ARG A 293 -17.77 14.43 17.79
CA ARG A 293 -18.39 13.25 18.42
C ARG A 293 -17.71 12.91 19.73
N PHE A 294 -18.41 12.17 20.59
CA PHE A 294 -17.97 11.73 21.92
C PHE A 294 -17.70 12.88 22.89
N VAL A 295 -18.52 13.93 22.80
CA VAL A 295 -18.36 15.18 23.55
C VAL A 295 -19.72 15.64 24.10
N ASN A 296 -19.72 16.64 24.99
CA ASN A 296 -20.97 17.25 25.47
C ASN A 296 -21.53 18.22 24.42
N GLU A 297 -22.52 17.78 23.65
CA GLU A 297 -23.09 18.50 22.50
C GLU A 297 -23.42 19.96 22.81
N THR A 298 -24.03 20.26 23.96
CA THR A 298 -24.45 21.64 24.30
C THR A 298 -23.29 22.64 24.32
N VAL A 299 -22.10 22.21 24.74
CA VAL A 299 -20.89 23.05 24.80
C VAL A 299 -20.13 23.02 23.46
N TRP A 300 -20.23 21.90 22.75
CA TRP A 300 -19.43 21.62 21.54
C TRP A 300 -20.12 22.01 20.23
N GLN A 301 -21.33 22.59 20.26
CA GLN A 301 -22.03 23.10 19.06
C GLN A 301 -21.17 24.06 18.21
N ARG A 302 -20.28 24.83 18.85
CA ARG A 302 -19.33 25.74 18.17
C ARG A 302 -18.20 25.01 17.43
N VAL A 303 -17.95 23.75 17.77
CA VAL A 303 -16.92 22.89 17.15
C VAL A 303 -17.55 22.13 15.97
N THR A 304 -18.01 22.89 14.99
CA THR A 304 -18.67 22.39 13.79
C THR A 304 -18.10 23.09 12.56
N GLY A 305 -17.62 22.30 11.60
CA GLY A 305 -17.17 22.77 10.30
C GLY A 305 -18.32 22.66 9.29
N VAL A 306 -18.55 23.72 8.52
CA VAL A 306 -19.61 23.75 7.51
C VAL A 306 -19.08 24.31 6.20
N GLY A 307 -19.19 23.53 5.12
CA GLY A 307 -18.93 23.96 3.75
C GLY A 307 -20.21 23.98 2.92
N ILE A 308 -20.12 24.49 1.70
CA ILE A 308 -21.21 24.53 0.73
C ILE A 308 -20.92 23.58 -0.43
N LEU A 309 -21.86 22.69 -0.73
CA LEU A 309 -21.89 21.92 -1.96
C LEU A 309 -22.77 22.68 -2.96
N HIS A 310 -22.13 23.34 -3.92
CA HIS A 310 -22.78 24.20 -4.89
C HIS A 310 -23.11 23.45 -6.18
N TYR A 311 -24.39 23.38 -6.53
CA TYR A 311 -24.81 22.79 -7.80
C TYR A 311 -24.70 23.84 -8.91
N THR A 312 -24.08 23.51 -10.06
CA THR A 312 -23.82 24.52 -11.12
C THR A 312 -25.06 25.20 -11.72
N ASN A 313 -26.24 24.61 -11.56
CA ASN A 313 -27.53 25.16 -11.99
C ASN A 313 -28.41 25.59 -10.79
N SER A 314 -27.85 25.65 -9.59
CA SER A 314 -28.52 26.11 -8.37
C SER A 314 -28.90 27.58 -8.50
N LYS A 315 -30.10 27.92 -8.02
CA LYS A 315 -30.62 29.29 -8.00
C LYS A 315 -30.70 29.89 -6.60
N GLY A 316 -30.39 29.11 -5.57
CA GLY A 316 -30.58 29.47 -4.17
C GLY A 316 -29.40 29.05 -3.30
N LYS A 317 -29.26 29.72 -2.17
CA LYS A 317 -28.26 29.33 -1.16
C LYS A 317 -28.72 28.09 -0.40
N ALA A 318 -27.77 27.42 0.25
CA ALA A 318 -28.10 26.37 1.21
C ALA A 318 -29.02 26.92 2.31
N SER A 319 -30.03 26.12 2.69
CA SER A 319 -31.08 26.53 3.60
C SER A 319 -31.58 25.34 4.44
N GLY A 320 -32.38 25.64 5.47
CA GLY A 320 -32.83 24.64 6.44
C GLY A 320 -31.79 24.36 7.54
N PRO A 321 -32.12 23.46 8.49
CA PRO A 321 -31.19 23.05 9.53
C PRO A 321 -30.03 22.23 8.96
N LEU A 322 -28.90 22.25 9.65
CA LEU A 322 -27.84 21.28 9.39
C LEU A 322 -28.40 19.87 9.64
N PRO A 323 -27.99 18.84 8.87
CA PRO A 323 -28.32 17.46 9.20
C PRO A 323 -27.82 17.13 10.61
N ASP A 324 -28.61 16.41 11.39
CA ASP A 324 -28.25 16.05 12.77
C ASP A 324 -27.12 15.00 12.80
N PRO A 325 -26.18 15.08 13.75
CA PRO A 325 -25.23 14.00 14.01
C PRO A 325 -25.93 12.84 14.76
N PRO A 326 -25.35 11.64 14.76
CA PRO A 326 -25.81 10.57 15.65
C PRO A 326 -25.65 10.97 17.13
N GLN A 327 -26.64 10.62 17.96
CA GLN A 327 -26.71 11.06 19.36
C GLN A 327 -25.94 10.12 20.29
N ASP A 328 -24.73 10.52 20.69
CA ASP A 328 -23.81 9.73 21.52
C ASP A 328 -24.36 9.41 22.92
N GLN A 329 -25.23 10.28 23.44
CA GLN A 329 -25.83 10.12 24.77
C GLN A 329 -26.77 8.90 24.84
N TYR A 330 -27.49 8.63 23.76
CA TYR A 330 -28.53 7.60 23.73
C TYR A 330 -28.06 6.31 23.06
N ASP A 331 -27.15 6.40 22.09
CA ASP A 331 -26.58 5.23 21.41
C ASP A 331 -25.05 5.29 21.36
N LYS A 332 -24.42 4.73 22.40
CA LYS A 332 -22.95 4.54 22.45
C LYS A 332 -22.46 3.46 21.50
N THR A 333 -23.35 2.63 20.94
CA THR A 333 -22.96 1.51 20.08
C THR A 333 -22.90 1.88 18.60
N PHE A 334 -23.56 2.98 18.19
CA PHE A 334 -23.62 3.44 16.80
C PHE A 334 -22.26 3.39 16.08
N SER A 335 -21.26 4.09 16.63
CA SER A 335 -19.96 4.25 15.98
C SER A 335 -19.19 2.92 15.90
N MET A 336 -19.27 2.08 16.94
CA MET A 336 -18.66 0.75 16.92
C MET A 336 -19.34 -0.18 15.92
N ASN A 337 -20.67 -0.15 15.83
CA ASN A 337 -21.43 -0.94 14.87
C ASN A 337 -21.14 -0.47 13.43
N GLN A 338 -21.02 0.84 13.21
CA GLN A 338 -20.58 1.40 11.93
C GLN A 338 -19.15 0.96 11.59
N ALA A 339 -18.22 0.94 12.54
CA ALA A 339 -16.87 0.44 12.31
C ALA A 339 -16.87 -1.05 11.91
N ARG A 340 -17.69 -1.87 12.61
CA ARG A 340 -17.85 -3.31 12.34
C ARG A 340 -18.53 -3.60 10.99
N SER A 341 -19.37 -2.71 10.48
CA SER A 341 -20.03 -2.88 9.17
C SER A 341 -19.07 -2.66 8.00
N ILE A 342 -17.93 -1.98 8.20
CA ILE A 342 -16.93 -1.77 7.16
C ILE A 342 -16.13 -3.05 6.93
N ARG A 343 -16.41 -3.73 5.82
CA ARG A 343 -15.76 -5.00 5.45
C ARG A 343 -14.98 -4.86 4.15
N TRP A 344 -13.95 -5.69 4.01
CA TRP A 344 -13.09 -5.71 2.84
C TRP A 344 -13.79 -6.37 1.65
N ASN A 345 -13.71 -5.74 0.46
CA ASN A 345 -14.22 -6.36 -0.76
C ASN A 345 -13.20 -7.40 -1.27
N VAL A 346 -13.35 -8.63 -0.78
CA VAL A 346 -12.41 -9.72 -1.06
C VAL A 346 -12.30 -10.11 -2.54
N SER A 347 -13.28 -9.77 -3.39
CA SER A 347 -13.25 -10.06 -4.84
C SER A 347 -12.66 -8.92 -5.67
N ALA A 348 -12.60 -7.69 -5.14
CA ALA A 348 -12.03 -6.55 -5.84
C ALA A 348 -10.52 -6.69 -6.04
N SER A 349 -10.02 -6.21 -7.17
CA SER A 349 -8.58 -6.01 -7.39
C SER A 349 -8.10 -4.81 -6.60
N GLY A 350 -6.95 -4.93 -5.93
CA GLY A 350 -6.31 -3.82 -5.24
C GLY A 350 -5.32 -3.10 -6.15
N ALA A 351 -4.09 -2.90 -5.66
CA ALA A 351 -2.97 -2.40 -6.45
C ALA A 351 -2.47 -3.39 -7.52
N ARG A 352 -2.89 -4.65 -7.43
CA ARG A 352 -2.60 -5.73 -8.39
C ARG A 352 -3.91 -6.30 -8.93
N PRO A 353 -3.90 -6.95 -10.11
CA PRO A 353 -5.07 -7.68 -10.63
C PRO A 353 -5.56 -8.83 -9.76
N ASN A 354 -4.78 -9.21 -8.74
CA ASN A 354 -5.17 -10.25 -7.80
C ASN A 354 -6.28 -9.75 -6.87
N PRO A 355 -7.32 -10.55 -6.60
CA PRO A 355 -8.34 -10.21 -5.61
C PRO A 355 -7.72 -9.94 -4.24
N GLN A 356 -8.25 -8.93 -3.54
CA GLN A 356 -7.84 -8.56 -2.18
C GLN A 356 -7.90 -9.76 -1.20
N GLY A 357 -8.92 -10.61 -1.33
CA GLY A 357 -9.08 -11.81 -0.50
C GLY A 357 -8.17 -12.99 -0.85
N SER A 358 -7.23 -12.82 -1.79
CA SER A 358 -6.21 -13.85 -2.07
C SER A 358 -5.29 -14.08 -0.86
N PHE A 359 -5.09 -13.06 -0.03
CA PHE A 359 -4.34 -13.17 1.21
C PHE A 359 -5.25 -13.65 2.36
N ARG A 360 -5.20 -14.95 2.67
CA ARG A 360 -6.03 -15.59 3.71
C ARG A 360 -5.44 -15.37 5.11
N TYR A 361 -5.42 -14.12 5.55
CA TYR A 361 -4.82 -13.72 6.84
C TYR A 361 -5.39 -14.50 8.04
N GLY A 362 -6.67 -14.86 8.01
CA GLY A 362 -7.33 -15.59 9.10
C GLY A 362 -6.87 -17.04 9.30
N SER A 363 -6.17 -17.62 8.32
CA SER A 363 -5.60 -18.97 8.39
C SER A 363 -4.13 -18.97 8.82
N ILE A 364 -3.52 -17.81 9.02
CA ILE A 364 -2.10 -17.69 9.40
C ILE A 364 -1.98 -17.80 10.92
N ASN A 365 -1.06 -18.64 11.38
CA ASN A 365 -0.79 -18.81 12.81
C ASN A 365 -0.14 -17.54 13.39
N VAL A 366 -0.70 -17.04 14.48
CA VAL A 366 -0.15 -15.91 15.22
C VAL A 366 1.15 -16.34 15.92
N THR A 367 2.21 -15.58 15.68
CA THR A 367 3.56 -15.82 16.21
C THR A 367 3.88 -15.00 17.45
N GLN A 368 3.27 -13.82 17.59
CA GLN A 368 3.47 -12.90 18.71
C GLN A 368 2.16 -12.22 19.08
N VAL A 369 1.93 -12.04 20.38
CA VAL A 369 0.73 -11.37 20.91
C VAL A 369 1.15 -10.24 21.85
N TYR A 370 0.64 -9.04 21.61
CA TYR A 370 0.84 -7.87 22.47
C TYR A 370 -0.50 -7.27 22.88
N VAL A 371 -0.67 -6.99 24.17
CA VAL A 371 -1.79 -6.22 24.70
C VAL A 371 -1.28 -4.82 25.04
N LEU A 372 -1.63 -3.86 24.19
CA LEU A 372 -1.28 -2.45 24.31
C LEU A 372 -2.41 -1.71 25.02
N LYS A 373 -2.21 -1.41 26.31
CA LYS A 373 -3.23 -0.77 27.16
C LYS A 373 -2.86 0.66 27.47
N ASN A 374 -3.68 1.62 27.07
CA ASN A 374 -3.55 3.00 27.55
C ASN A 374 -4.43 3.24 28.79
N LYS A 375 -4.09 4.30 29.51
CA LYS A 375 -4.79 4.82 30.70
C LYS A 375 -4.83 6.35 30.60
N PRO A 376 -5.65 7.03 31.41
CA PRO A 376 -5.55 8.49 31.55
C PRO A 376 -4.11 8.91 31.89
N PRO A 377 -3.72 10.17 31.57
CA PRO A 377 -2.39 10.68 31.89
C PRO A 377 -1.99 10.41 33.35
N VAL A 378 -0.72 10.09 33.56
CA VAL A 378 -0.14 9.76 34.87
C VAL A 378 1.03 10.70 35.17
N MET A 379 1.28 10.93 36.45
CA MET A 379 2.45 11.70 36.89
C MET A 379 3.68 10.80 36.95
N ILE A 380 4.72 11.16 36.20
CA ILE A 380 6.05 10.52 36.25
C ILE A 380 7.08 11.64 36.41
N ASP A 381 7.91 11.56 37.45
CA ASP A 381 8.94 12.57 37.78
C ASP A 381 8.41 14.02 37.80
N GLY A 382 7.22 14.21 38.36
CA GLY A 382 6.60 15.54 38.51
C GLY A 382 6.00 16.12 37.23
N LYS A 383 5.91 15.35 36.14
CA LYS A 383 5.27 15.75 34.88
C LYS A 383 4.14 14.80 34.47
N TRP A 384 3.07 15.34 33.91
CA TRP A 384 2.04 14.54 33.27
C TRP A 384 2.60 13.86 32.02
N ARG A 385 2.34 12.56 31.91
CA ARG A 385 2.78 11.69 30.83
C ARG A 385 1.65 10.76 30.42
N THR A 386 1.67 10.32 29.18
CA THR A 386 0.81 9.24 28.70
C THR A 386 1.65 7.99 28.50
N THR A 387 1.01 6.83 28.61
CA THR A 387 1.72 5.55 28.59
C THR A 387 1.00 4.56 27.70
N LEU A 388 1.78 3.71 27.02
CA LEU A 388 1.30 2.51 26.37
C LEU A 388 1.83 1.30 27.15
N SER A 389 0.93 0.51 27.72
CA SER A 389 1.25 -0.66 28.58
C SER A 389 2.15 -0.34 29.78
N GLY A 390 2.06 0.89 30.31
CA GLY A 390 2.85 1.34 31.46
C GLY A 390 4.22 1.96 31.11
N VAL A 391 4.56 2.04 29.82
CA VAL A 391 5.75 2.73 29.34
C VAL A 391 5.35 4.07 28.72
N SER A 392 5.94 5.17 29.19
CA SER A 392 5.90 6.46 28.49
C SER A 392 7.15 6.56 27.63
N PHE A 393 6.97 6.58 26.31
CA PHE A 393 8.10 6.52 25.39
C PHE A 393 8.90 7.80 25.39
N VAL A 394 10.23 7.65 25.43
CA VAL A 394 11.18 8.76 25.34
C VAL A 394 11.88 8.68 24.01
N ASN A 395 11.70 9.70 23.17
CA ASN A 395 12.41 9.81 21.90
C ASN A 395 13.92 9.96 22.16
N PRO A 396 14.77 9.06 21.63
CA PRO A 396 16.20 9.13 21.84
C PRO A 396 16.81 10.26 20.99
N ALA A 397 17.91 10.87 21.46
CA ALA A 397 18.63 11.89 20.70
C ALA A 397 19.27 11.35 19.40
N THR A 398 19.49 10.03 19.32
CA THR A 398 19.88 9.34 18.09
C THR A 398 18.75 8.42 17.68
N PRO A 399 18.17 8.56 16.47
CA PRO A 399 17.10 7.70 15.98
C PRO A 399 17.45 6.21 16.10
N ILE A 400 16.44 5.40 16.43
CA ILE A 400 16.55 3.96 16.62
C ILE A 400 17.14 3.31 15.36
N ARG A 401 16.67 3.72 14.17
CA ARG A 401 17.17 3.16 12.90
C ARG A 401 18.66 3.45 12.65
N LEU A 402 19.14 4.63 13.03
CA LEU A 402 20.56 4.99 12.97
C LEU A 402 21.37 4.24 14.03
N ALA A 403 20.84 4.14 15.26
CA ALA A 403 21.48 3.38 16.32
C ALA A 403 21.66 1.90 15.93
N ASP A 404 20.66 1.32 15.25
CA ASP A 404 20.74 -0.03 14.67
C ASP A 404 21.83 -0.15 13.60
N GLN A 405 21.87 0.79 12.65
CA GLN A 405 22.83 0.79 11.55
C GLN A 405 24.28 0.85 12.06
N TYR A 406 24.52 1.67 13.09
CA TYR A 406 25.85 1.89 13.68
C TYR A 406 26.11 1.05 14.93
N LYS A 407 25.21 0.13 15.28
CA LYS A 407 25.33 -0.79 16.43
C LYS A 407 25.61 -0.06 17.75
N LEU A 408 24.98 1.09 17.95
CA LEU A 408 25.13 1.89 19.16
C LEU A 408 24.46 1.19 20.34
N LYS A 409 25.16 1.13 21.48
CA LYS A 409 24.65 0.54 22.72
C LYS A 409 23.94 1.58 23.58
N GLY A 410 22.87 1.17 24.27
CA GLY A 410 22.19 1.99 25.27
C GLY A 410 21.24 3.05 24.72
N VAL A 411 20.99 3.10 23.41
CA VAL A 411 20.03 4.05 22.80
C VAL A 411 18.58 3.63 23.04
N TYR A 412 18.30 2.33 22.95
CA TYR A 412 16.97 1.75 23.14
C TYR A 412 17.09 0.34 23.72
N LYS A 413 15.97 -0.21 24.20
CA LYS A 413 15.86 -1.58 24.72
C LYS A 413 14.78 -2.37 24.00
N LEU A 414 15.01 -3.66 23.76
CA LEU A 414 14.04 -4.60 23.16
C LEU A 414 13.23 -5.33 24.23
N ASP A 415 12.68 -4.56 25.18
CA ASP A 415 12.01 -5.08 26.37
C ASP A 415 10.55 -4.59 26.51
N PHE A 416 9.93 -4.15 25.41
CA PHE A 416 8.57 -3.65 25.46
C PHE A 416 7.62 -4.77 25.94
N PRO A 417 6.78 -4.50 26.95
CA PRO A 417 6.06 -5.56 27.63
C PRO A 417 4.92 -6.10 26.76
N THR A 418 4.79 -7.44 26.70
CA THR A 418 3.73 -8.11 25.94
C THR A 418 2.34 -7.95 26.57
N ARG A 419 2.28 -7.68 27.88
CA ARG A 419 1.07 -7.33 28.62
C ARG A 419 1.33 -6.09 29.48
N PRO A 420 0.30 -5.32 29.87
CA PRO A 420 0.48 -4.11 30.65
C PRO A 420 1.27 -4.37 31.94
N LEU A 421 2.23 -3.48 32.25
CA LEU A 421 3.03 -3.59 33.47
C LEU A 421 2.13 -3.57 34.73
N ALA A 422 2.42 -4.46 35.67
CA ALA A 422 1.75 -4.50 36.98
C ALA A 422 2.32 -3.45 37.96
N GLY A 423 3.53 -2.95 37.71
CA GLY A 423 4.22 -1.96 38.55
C GLY A 423 3.94 -0.50 38.18
N PRO A 424 4.62 0.45 38.82
CA PRO A 424 4.50 1.87 38.49
C PRO A 424 4.94 2.12 37.03
N PRO A 425 4.29 3.09 36.35
CA PRO A 425 4.68 3.45 35.00
C PRO A 425 6.10 4.03 34.98
N ARG A 426 6.82 3.85 33.86
CA ARG A 426 8.19 4.35 33.70
C ARG A 426 8.39 5.05 32.36
N MET A 427 9.32 6.00 32.33
CA MET A 427 9.80 6.62 31.09
C MET A 427 10.96 5.80 30.52
N GLU A 428 10.83 5.34 29.27
CA GLU A 428 11.90 4.54 28.63
C GLU A 428 11.80 4.53 27.10
N THR A 429 12.92 4.35 26.41
CA THR A 429 12.97 4.06 24.97
C THR A 429 12.88 2.53 24.75
N SER A 430 11.71 1.97 25.08
CA SER A 430 11.43 0.54 24.97
C SER A 430 10.72 0.22 23.65
N VAL A 431 11.22 -0.79 22.94
CA VAL A 431 10.89 -1.14 21.55
C VAL A 431 10.42 -2.60 21.49
N ILE A 432 9.38 -2.85 20.68
CA ILE A 432 8.87 -4.19 20.38
C ILE A 432 9.84 -4.90 19.44
N ASN A 433 10.27 -6.11 19.83
CA ASN A 433 11.07 -6.97 18.97
C ASN A 433 10.14 -7.77 18.04
N GLY A 434 10.05 -7.38 16.77
CA GLY A 434 9.20 -8.02 15.77
C GLY A 434 9.91 -9.17 15.05
N THR A 435 9.24 -10.31 14.93
CA THR A 435 9.74 -11.46 14.18
C THR A 435 9.54 -11.22 12.68
N TYR A 436 10.62 -11.22 11.90
CA TYR A 436 10.55 -11.10 10.44
C TYR A 436 9.74 -12.24 9.82
N ARG A 437 8.79 -11.90 8.94
CA ARG A 437 7.74 -12.79 8.39
C ARG A 437 6.84 -13.43 9.46
N GLY A 438 6.89 -12.91 10.68
CA GLY A 438 5.95 -13.25 11.74
C GLY A 438 4.58 -12.64 11.47
N PHE A 439 3.57 -13.25 12.09
CA PHE A 439 2.22 -12.72 12.13
C PHE A 439 1.92 -12.28 13.56
N MET A 440 1.72 -10.99 13.78
CA MET A 440 1.57 -10.38 15.10
C MET A 440 0.12 -10.02 15.36
N GLU A 441 -0.39 -10.41 16.53
CA GLU A 441 -1.67 -9.97 17.06
C GLU A 441 -1.43 -8.84 18.06
N VAL A 442 -2.07 -7.71 17.86
CA VAL A 442 -2.03 -6.58 18.78
C VAL A 442 -3.45 -6.26 19.25
N ILE A 443 -3.65 -6.27 20.56
CA ILE A 443 -4.88 -5.89 21.21
C ILE A 443 -4.69 -4.49 21.77
N LEU A 444 -5.36 -3.53 21.16
CA LEU A 444 -5.41 -2.16 21.64
C LEU A 444 -6.55 -2.06 22.65
N GLN A 445 -6.23 -1.81 23.92
CA GLN A 445 -7.19 -1.70 25.02
C GLN A 445 -7.22 -0.25 25.53
N ASN A 446 -8.39 0.38 25.50
CA ASN A 446 -8.55 1.75 25.95
C ASN A 446 -9.25 1.83 27.31
N ASN A 447 -8.47 2.16 28.36
CA ASN A 447 -8.99 2.45 29.70
C ASN A 447 -8.99 3.95 30.01
N ASP A 448 -8.82 4.81 29.01
CA ASP A 448 -9.04 6.24 29.12
C ASP A 448 -10.51 6.60 28.83
N THR A 449 -10.86 7.85 29.09
CA THR A 449 -12.19 8.45 28.92
C THR A 449 -12.43 9.01 27.52
N LYS A 450 -11.37 9.21 26.73
CA LYS A 450 -11.42 9.71 25.35
C LYS A 450 -11.25 8.57 24.35
N VAL A 451 -11.88 8.67 23.17
CA VAL A 451 -11.58 7.78 22.05
C VAL A 451 -10.11 7.97 21.67
N GLN A 452 -9.39 6.86 21.56
CA GLN A 452 -8.01 6.85 21.09
C GLN A 452 -8.00 6.26 19.68
N THR A 453 -7.24 6.85 18.78
CA THR A 453 -6.90 6.21 17.51
C THR A 453 -5.45 5.78 17.52
N TYR A 454 -5.15 4.61 16.96
CA TYR A 454 -3.80 4.09 16.83
C TYR A 454 -3.44 3.89 15.37
N HIS A 455 -2.25 4.36 15.01
CA HIS A 455 -1.67 4.28 13.69
C HIS A 455 -0.39 3.45 13.71
N MET A 456 -0.15 2.72 12.63
CA MET A 456 1.09 1.96 12.43
C MET A 456 1.78 2.37 11.13
N ASN A 457 3.01 2.85 11.26
CA ASN A 457 3.83 3.18 10.11
C ASN A 457 4.28 1.88 9.40
N GLY A 458 4.53 1.97 8.10
CA GLY A 458 5.13 0.87 7.32
C GLY A 458 4.22 -0.32 6.99
N TYR A 459 3.02 -0.38 7.57
CA TYR A 459 2.12 -1.53 7.43
C TYR A 459 0.65 -1.10 7.36
N ALA A 460 -0.11 -1.84 6.57
CA ALA A 460 -1.54 -1.98 6.81
C ALA A 460 -1.77 -3.24 7.68
N PHE A 461 -2.76 -3.18 8.58
CA PHE A 461 -3.17 -4.27 9.45
C PHE A 461 -4.65 -4.60 9.26
N PHE A 462 -5.01 -5.84 9.57
CA PHE A 462 -6.40 -6.30 9.52
C PHE A 462 -7.09 -6.00 10.84
N VAL A 463 -8.16 -5.21 10.82
CA VAL A 463 -9.03 -5.04 11.99
C VAL A 463 -9.95 -6.26 12.07
N VAL A 464 -9.71 -7.12 13.05
CA VAL A 464 -10.40 -8.42 13.15
C VAL A 464 -11.46 -8.46 14.23
N GLY A 465 -11.38 -7.61 15.25
CA GLY A 465 -12.37 -7.59 16.30
C GLY A 465 -12.35 -6.27 17.05
N MET A 466 -13.50 -5.88 17.58
CA MET A 466 -13.66 -4.73 18.46
C MET A 466 -14.81 -5.08 19.39
N ASP A 467 -14.74 -4.76 20.67
CA ASP A 467 -15.90 -4.84 21.57
C ASP A 467 -15.72 -3.97 22.81
N TYR A 468 -16.82 -3.68 23.51
CA TYR A 468 -16.77 -3.04 24.82
C TYR A 468 -16.32 -4.03 25.90
N GLY A 469 -15.72 -3.51 26.97
CA GLY A 469 -15.18 -4.28 28.09
C GLY A 469 -13.66 -4.51 27.98
N GLU A 470 -13.17 -5.45 28.78
CA GLU A 470 -11.79 -5.89 28.69
C GLU A 470 -11.66 -7.09 27.74
N TRP A 471 -10.64 -7.06 26.90
CA TRP A 471 -10.33 -8.20 26.04
C TRP A 471 -9.91 -9.41 26.88
N ILE A 472 -10.45 -10.58 26.53
CA ILE A 472 -10.06 -11.88 27.09
C ILE A 472 -9.71 -12.84 25.96
N GLU A 473 -8.99 -13.93 26.25
CA GLU A 473 -8.57 -14.88 25.21
C GLU A 473 -9.77 -15.45 24.41
N ASN A 474 -10.92 -15.65 25.07
CA ASN A 474 -12.17 -16.11 24.46
C ASN A 474 -12.77 -15.11 23.45
N SER A 475 -12.41 -13.82 23.54
CA SER A 475 -12.86 -12.79 22.60
C SER A 475 -12.46 -13.11 21.15
N ARG A 476 -11.44 -13.95 20.93
CA ARG A 476 -11.05 -14.43 19.58
C ARG A 476 -12.16 -15.19 18.85
N GLY A 477 -13.15 -15.73 19.57
CA GLY A 477 -14.33 -16.34 18.96
C GLY A 477 -15.18 -15.36 18.15
N THR A 478 -15.03 -14.04 18.40
CA THR A 478 -15.76 -12.97 17.70
C THR A 478 -15.00 -12.39 16.51
N TYR A 479 -13.76 -12.85 16.24
CA TYR A 479 -12.93 -12.24 15.23
C TYR A 479 -13.45 -12.51 13.81
N ASN A 480 -13.53 -11.45 13.02
CA ASN A 480 -13.66 -11.53 11.57
C ASN A 480 -12.31 -11.92 10.93
N LYS A 481 -12.19 -13.21 10.64
CA LYS A 481 -11.01 -13.83 10.01
C LYS A 481 -11.13 -13.98 8.49
N TRP A 482 -12.17 -13.41 7.88
CA TRP A 482 -12.42 -13.54 6.46
C TRP A 482 -12.29 -12.22 5.71
N ASP A 483 -13.08 -11.22 6.08
CA ASP A 483 -13.17 -9.94 5.35
C ASP A 483 -13.05 -8.72 6.28
N GLY A 484 -12.26 -8.87 7.35
CA GLY A 484 -11.79 -7.78 8.19
C GLY A 484 -11.00 -6.77 7.36
N ILE A 485 -11.33 -5.50 7.53
CA ILE A 485 -10.77 -4.43 6.71
C ILE A 485 -9.27 -4.24 6.98
N ALA A 486 -8.47 -4.20 5.91
CA ALA A 486 -7.06 -3.85 5.99
C ALA A 486 -6.92 -2.32 5.96
N ARG A 487 -6.22 -1.73 6.93
CA ARG A 487 -6.06 -0.28 7.05
C ARG A 487 -4.86 0.10 7.90
N THR A 488 -4.58 1.40 8.04
CA THR A 488 -3.40 1.89 8.78
C THR A 488 -3.73 2.52 10.13
N THR A 489 -5.01 2.88 10.36
CA THR A 489 -5.44 3.55 11.59
C THR A 489 -6.74 2.96 12.14
N ALA A 490 -6.76 2.57 13.41
CA ALA A 490 -7.95 2.03 14.08
C ALA A 490 -8.29 2.79 15.35
N GLN A 491 -9.57 3.02 15.57
CA GLN A 491 -10.11 3.62 16.78
C GLN A 491 -10.31 2.60 17.89
N VAL A 492 -10.26 3.05 19.14
CA VAL A 492 -10.54 2.27 20.34
C VAL A 492 -11.37 3.13 21.27
N TYR A 493 -12.62 2.74 21.50
CA TYR A 493 -13.57 3.52 22.29
C TYR A 493 -13.25 3.45 23.80
N PRO A 494 -13.68 4.44 24.60
CA PRO A 494 -13.53 4.40 26.05
C PRO A 494 -14.09 3.10 26.66
N GLY A 495 -13.25 2.38 27.41
CA GLY A 495 -13.64 1.11 28.02
C GLY A 495 -13.84 -0.04 27.02
N ALA A 496 -13.23 0.04 25.84
CA ALA A 496 -13.32 -0.97 24.79
C ALA A 496 -11.94 -1.47 24.35
N TRP A 497 -11.94 -2.48 23.49
CA TRP A 497 -10.75 -3.02 22.85
C TRP A 497 -10.92 -3.14 21.33
N THR A 498 -9.80 -3.21 20.63
CA THR A 498 -9.71 -3.47 19.19
C THR A 498 -8.52 -4.38 18.93
N ALA A 499 -8.77 -5.49 18.26
CA ALA A 499 -7.76 -6.46 17.88
C ALA A 499 -7.38 -6.28 16.41
N ILE A 500 -6.07 -6.19 16.16
CA ILE A 500 -5.49 -6.07 14.83
C ILE A 500 -4.50 -7.21 14.57
N LEU A 501 -4.41 -7.65 13.32
CA LEU A 501 -3.43 -8.62 12.86
C LEU A 501 -2.47 -7.97 11.84
N ILE A 502 -1.18 -8.18 12.03
CA ILE A 502 -0.11 -7.53 11.27
C ILE A 502 0.80 -8.61 10.68
N SER A 503 1.06 -8.52 9.37
CA SER A 503 2.07 -9.34 8.69
C SER A 503 3.40 -8.60 8.67
N LEU A 504 4.40 -9.07 9.42
CA LEU A 504 5.70 -8.41 9.59
C LEU A 504 6.67 -8.72 8.44
N ASP A 505 6.31 -8.34 7.21
CA ASP A 505 7.11 -8.56 6.01
C ASP A 505 8.03 -7.38 5.63
N ASN A 506 7.81 -6.19 6.20
CA ASN A 506 8.58 -4.99 5.93
C ASN A 506 9.74 -4.77 6.93
N VAL A 507 10.97 -5.08 6.53
CA VAL A 507 12.16 -4.93 7.39
C VAL A 507 12.43 -3.45 7.69
N GLY A 508 12.72 -3.12 8.95
CA GLY A 508 12.99 -1.75 9.38
C GLY A 508 12.52 -1.48 10.81
N VAL A 509 12.44 -0.20 11.15
CA VAL A 509 11.91 0.29 12.42
C VAL A 509 10.63 1.07 12.14
N TRP A 510 9.53 0.67 12.76
CA TRP A 510 8.20 1.18 12.43
C TRP A 510 7.46 1.65 13.68
N ASN A 511 6.98 2.89 13.67
CA ASN A 511 6.26 3.47 14.80
C ASN A 511 4.85 2.89 14.92
N ILE A 512 4.42 2.61 16.15
CA ILE A 512 3.02 2.41 16.51
C ILE A 512 2.66 3.41 17.59
N ARG A 513 1.70 4.27 17.32
CA ARG A 513 1.38 5.43 18.17
C ARG A 513 -0.09 5.71 18.20
N THR A 514 -0.50 6.52 19.17
CA THR A 514 -1.77 7.19 19.06
C THR A 514 -1.71 8.36 18.07
N GLU A 515 -2.81 8.60 17.35
CA GLU A 515 -2.97 9.79 16.52
C GLU A 515 -3.56 10.99 17.30
N ASN A 516 -3.94 10.81 18.57
CA ASN A 516 -4.22 11.91 19.49
C ASN A 516 -2.90 12.64 19.80
N LEU A 517 -2.72 13.84 19.26
CA LEU A 517 -1.42 14.51 19.22
C LEU A 517 -0.89 14.89 20.61
N ASP A 518 -1.77 15.22 21.54
CA ASP A 518 -1.44 15.47 22.95
C ASP A 518 -0.89 14.20 23.62
N SER A 519 -1.60 13.08 23.46
CA SER A 519 -1.15 11.79 23.97
C SER A 519 0.13 11.30 23.29
N TRP A 520 0.29 11.51 21.99
CA TRP A 520 1.51 11.18 21.27
C TRP A 520 2.69 12.00 21.79
N TYR A 521 2.54 13.33 21.88
CA TYR A 521 3.57 14.24 22.38
C TYR A 521 4.01 13.91 23.82
N LEU A 522 3.10 13.40 24.65
CA LEU A 522 3.35 13.03 26.03
C LEU A 522 3.89 11.59 26.22
N GLY A 523 4.08 10.82 25.13
CA GLY A 523 4.81 9.55 25.12
C GLY A 523 3.98 8.29 24.86
N GLN A 524 2.74 8.39 24.35
CA GLN A 524 1.91 7.22 24.01
C GLN A 524 2.25 6.64 22.62
N GLU A 525 3.47 6.16 22.48
CA GLU A 525 3.98 5.49 21.29
C GLU A 525 4.95 4.37 21.65
N THR A 526 5.31 3.54 20.69
CA THR A 526 6.51 2.69 20.71
C THR A 526 6.91 2.38 19.27
N TYR A 527 7.94 1.58 19.08
CA TYR A 527 8.40 1.15 17.77
C TYR A 527 8.45 -0.36 17.71
N ILE A 528 8.23 -0.92 16.53
CA ILE A 528 8.44 -2.32 16.20
C ILE A 528 9.69 -2.39 15.35
N ARG A 529 10.69 -3.12 15.85
CA ARG A 529 11.93 -3.39 15.13
C ARG A 529 11.83 -4.75 14.47
N VAL A 530 11.86 -4.78 13.14
CA VAL A 530 11.83 -6.00 12.33
C VAL A 530 13.17 -6.14 11.61
N VAL A 531 13.90 -7.22 11.88
CA VAL A 531 15.20 -7.48 11.27
C VAL A 531 15.21 -8.82 10.57
N ASN A 532 15.69 -8.83 9.34
CA ASN A 532 15.98 -10.06 8.63
C ASN A 532 17.28 -10.69 9.17
N PRO A 533 17.26 -11.94 9.65
CA PRO A 533 18.46 -12.64 10.13
C PRO A 533 19.53 -12.82 9.05
N GLU A 534 19.16 -12.81 7.77
CA GLU A 534 20.09 -12.89 6.64
C GLU A 534 20.36 -11.49 6.07
N PRO A 535 21.53 -10.88 6.34
CA PRO A 535 21.84 -9.54 5.85
C PRO A 535 22.05 -9.57 4.33
N ASN A 536 21.02 -9.19 3.59
CA ASN A 536 21.10 -8.95 2.16
C ASN A 536 20.36 -7.65 1.82
N ASN A 537 20.91 -6.88 0.87
CA ASN A 537 20.28 -5.65 0.37
C ASN A 537 18.97 -5.91 -0.42
N LYS A 538 18.46 -7.14 -0.40
CA LYS A 538 17.20 -7.53 -1.05
C LYS A 538 15.99 -7.22 -0.17
N THR A 539 16.14 -7.20 1.15
CA THR A 539 14.99 -7.07 2.09
C THR A 539 14.79 -5.67 2.63
N GLU A 540 15.86 -4.92 2.85
CA GLU A 540 15.84 -3.49 3.14
C GLU A 540 16.84 -2.78 2.23
N PHE A 541 16.52 -1.57 1.79
CA PHE A 541 17.45 -0.72 1.07
C PHE A 541 18.57 -0.24 2.01
N PRO A 542 19.79 -0.01 1.47
CA PRO A 542 20.85 0.59 2.26
C PRO A 542 20.43 1.99 2.75
N MET A 543 21.09 2.45 3.80
CA MET A 543 20.96 3.84 4.25
C MET A 543 21.26 4.79 3.09
N PRO A 544 20.42 5.81 2.85
CA PRO A 544 20.62 6.73 1.75
C PRO A 544 21.84 7.63 1.99
N ASP A 545 22.51 8.04 0.91
CA ASP A 545 23.73 8.86 0.98
C ASP A 545 23.49 10.26 1.59
N ASN A 546 22.25 10.74 1.51
CA ASN A 546 21.79 12.01 2.07
C ASN A 546 21.23 11.88 3.51
N ALA A 547 21.41 10.74 4.18
CA ALA A 547 20.94 10.56 5.56
C ALA A 547 21.56 11.60 6.51
N LEU A 548 20.72 12.19 7.36
CA LEU A 548 21.15 13.12 8.40
C LEU A 548 21.60 12.38 9.65
N PHE A 549 22.59 12.94 10.35
CA PHE A 549 23.22 12.42 11.55
C PHE A 549 23.05 13.39 12.73
N CYS A 550 22.61 12.86 13.87
CA CYS A 550 22.35 13.61 15.08
C CYS A 550 22.68 12.77 16.33
N GLY A 551 22.58 13.38 17.51
CA GLY A 551 22.87 12.73 18.78
C GLY A 551 24.31 12.22 18.88
N ALA A 552 24.48 10.93 19.19
CA ALA A 552 25.78 10.29 19.32
C ALA A 552 26.58 10.29 18.00
N LEU A 553 25.90 10.41 16.86
CA LEU A 553 26.51 10.39 15.52
C LEU A 553 26.70 11.78 14.91
N HIS A 554 26.43 12.88 15.62
CA HIS A 554 26.52 14.25 15.05
C HIS A 554 27.88 14.56 14.40
N LYS A 555 28.97 13.93 14.85
CA LYS A 555 30.32 14.10 14.28
C LYS A 555 30.45 13.58 12.85
N LEU A 556 29.54 12.71 12.41
CA LEU A 556 29.47 12.17 11.05
C LEU A 556 28.64 13.07 10.12
N GLN A 557 27.95 14.09 10.66
CA GLN A 557 27.14 15.00 9.87
C GLN A 557 28.03 15.79 8.92
N LYS A 558 27.76 15.65 7.62
CA LYS A 558 28.39 16.48 6.59
C LYS A 558 27.75 17.88 6.61
N PRO A 559 28.52 18.96 6.40
CA PRO A 559 27.94 20.26 6.15
C PRO A 559 27.02 20.17 4.93
N GLU A 560 25.81 20.70 5.02
CA GLU A 560 24.93 20.80 3.87
C GLU A 560 25.37 21.98 2.99
N ASP A 561 25.52 21.76 1.69
CA ASP A 561 25.77 22.84 0.74
C ASP A 561 24.50 23.69 0.63
N ILE A 562 24.50 24.85 1.33
CA ILE A 562 23.47 25.89 1.23
C ILE A 562 23.64 26.62 -0.12
N SER A 563 23.61 25.89 -1.25
CA SER A 563 23.67 26.49 -2.57
C SER A 563 22.25 26.80 -3.05
N PHE A 564 22.00 28.05 -3.45
CA PHE A 564 20.72 28.53 -3.96
C PHE A 564 20.42 28.07 -5.40
N ALA A 565 21.12 27.04 -5.89
CA ALA A 565 21.03 26.57 -7.27
C ALA A 565 20.30 25.22 -7.33
N THR A 566 19.24 25.16 -8.13
CA THR A 566 18.61 23.91 -8.58
C THR A 566 19.69 22.97 -9.14
N SER A 567 19.96 21.86 -8.45
CA SER A 567 20.86 20.84 -8.94
C SER A 567 20.19 20.05 -10.06
N ILE A 568 20.46 20.45 -11.30
CA ILE A 568 20.30 19.57 -12.46
C ILE A 568 21.39 18.51 -12.34
N GLY A 569 21.02 17.30 -11.93
CA GLY A 569 21.93 16.15 -11.93
C GLY A 569 22.25 15.75 -13.37
N SER A 570 23.33 16.27 -13.94
CA SER A 570 23.92 15.73 -15.17
C SER A 570 24.86 14.58 -14.81
N ASN A 571 24.46 13.34 -15.11
CA ASN A 571 25.40 12.22 -15.18
C ASN A 571 26.29 12.41 -16.41
N GLY A 572 27.52 12.88 -16.20
CA GLY A 572 28.55 13.02 -17.22
C GLY A 572 29.71 12.07 -16.97
N SER A 573 29.65 10.89 -17.58
CA SER A 573 30.80 10.02 -17.75
C SER A 573 31.84 10.73 -18.61
N LYS A 574 33.06 10.89 -18.07
CA LYS A 574 34.23 11.41 -18.78
C LYS A 574 34.48 10.60 -20.05
N LEU A 575 34.34 11.22 -21.22
CA LEU A 575 34.98 10.77 -22.46
C LEU A 575 35.59 11.99 -23.16
N LEU A 576 36.91 11.95 -23.27
CA LEU A 576 37.74 12.87 -24.04
C LEU A 576 37.34 12.81 -25.52
N LEU A 577 36.90 13.92 -26.11
CA LEU A 577 37.07 14.16 -27.53
C LEU A 577 37.20 15.66 -27.81
N GLY A 578 38.28 16.00 -28.52
CA GLY A 578 38.70 17.36 -28.81
C GLY A 578 37.82 18.06 -29.84
N SER A 579 37.69 19.37 -29.62
CA SER A 579 37.56 20.48 -30.58
C SER A 579 37.15 20.16 -32.03
N LEU A 580 36.00 20.69 -32.44
CA LEU A 580 35.90 21.53 -33.64
C LEU A 580 34.63 22.39 -33.60
N LEU A 581 34.84 23.70 -33.59
CA LEU A 581 33.86 24.77 -33.78
C LEU A 581 33.43 24.81 -35.24
N MET A 582 32.14 25.01 -35.53
CA MET A 582 31.68 25.93 -36.59
C MET A 582 30.17 26.21 -36.54
N ASN A 583 29.84 27.43 -36.96
CA ASN A 583 28.63 28.23 -36.74
C ASN A 583 27.31 27.72 -37.36
N PRO A 584 26.15 28.24 -36.88
CA PRO A 584 24.82 27.98 -37.44
C PRO A 584 24.34 29.13 -38.33
N GLU A 585 23.91 28.87 -39.58
CA GLU A 585 22.93 29.72 -40.29
C GLU A 585 22.15 28.91 -41.35
N PHE A 586 20.89 29.35 -41.57
CA PHE A 586 19.97 29.06 -42.69
C PHE A 586 19.02 27.84 -42.67
N PHE A 587 17.81 28.09 -42.16
CA PHE A 587 16.50 27.60 -42.68
C PHE A 587 16.18 28.29 -44.03
N PRO A 588 15.31 27.78 -44.96
CA PRO A 588 13.86 27.72 -44.68
C PRO A 588 12.96 26.66 -45.42
N VAL A 589 11.82 26.38 -44.78
CA VAL A 589 10.42 26.33 -45.27
C VAL A 589 10.05 25.52 -46.54
N PHE A 590 9.18 24.50 -46.35
CA PHE A 590 7.98 24.33 -47.19
C PHE A 590 6.85 23.53 -46.49
N PHE A 591 5.65 24.11 -46.59
CA PHE A 591 4.29 23.58 -46.39
C PHE A 591 3.72 23.29 -44.98
N LYS A 592 2.89 24.25 -44.56
CA LYS A 592 1.74 24.10 -43.66
C LYS A 592 0.46 24.16 -44.52
N SER A 593 -0.57 23.43 -44.10
CA SER A 593 -2.00 23.56 -44.43
C SER A 593 -2.61 22.52 -45.39
N LEU A 594 -3.16 21.45 -44.80
CA LEU A 594 -4.57 21.10 -45.00
C LEU A 594 -5.08 20.37 -43.73
N CYS A 595 -5.96 21.04 -42.98
CA CYS A 595 -6.79 20.39 -41.96
C CYS A 595 -8.05 19.85 -42.62
N CYS A 596 -8.32 18.54 -42.48
CA CYS A 596 -9.63 18.00 -42.12
C CYS A 596 -9.57 16.48 -41.92
N ASN A 597 -9.96 16.03 -40.72
CA ASN A 597 -10.54 14.74 -40.32
C ASN A 597 -10.13 13.47 -41.09
N VAL A 598 -9.27 12.63 -40.50
CA VAL A 598 -9.56 11.22 -40.12
C VAL A 598 -8.57 10.81 -39.02
N SER A 599 -9.09 10.42 -37.85
CA SER A 599 -8.33 9.79 -36.76
C SER A 599 -8.04 8.33 -37.12
N TRP A 600 -6.77 7.96 -37.32
CA TRP A 600 -6.33 6.56 -37.28
C TRP A 600 -5.59 6.28 -35.96
N ARG A 601 -6.32 5.72 -34.99
CA ARG A 601 -5.75 4.97 -33.86
C ARG A 601 -5.29 3.61 -34.39
N LEU A 602 -3.99 3.40 -34.57
CA LEU A 602 -3.44 2.05 -34.72
C LEU A 602 -3.29 1.43 -33.31
N LYS A 603 -4.07 0.39 -33.04
CA LYS A 603 -4.03 -0.40 -31.81
C LYS A 603 -2.75 -1.25 -31.79
N MET A 604 -1.91 -1.08 -30.78
CA MET A 604 -0.73 -1.92 -30.49
C MET A 604 -1.07 -3.43 -30.43
N GLY A 605 -2.30 -3.79 -30.03
CA GLY A 605 -2.78 -5.17 -30.03
C GLY A 605 -2.95 -5.81 -31.42
N THR A 606 -3.09 -5.01 -32.49
CA THR A 606 -3.18 -5.53 -33.86
C THR A 606 -1.80 -5.87 -34.44
N LEU A 607 -0.75 -5.19 -33.98
CA LEU A 607 0.63 -5.44 -34.39
C LEU A 607 1.16 -6.76 -33.80
N LEU A 608 0.86 -7.02 -32.51
CA LEU A 608 1.23 -8.27 -31.82
C LEU A 608 0.47 -9.49 -32.37
N LYS A 609 -0.77 -9.31 -32.81
CA LYS A 609 -1.55 -10.36 -33.48
C LYS A 609 -1.00 -10.69 -34.88
N TYR A 610 -0.50 -9.68 -35.59
CA TYR A 610 0.12 -9.85 -36.91
C TYR A 610 1.50 -10.54 -36.82
N GLU A 611 2.29 -10.26 -35.79
CA GLU A 611 3.58 -10.95 -35.53
C GLU A 611 3.39 -12.42 -35.15
N ALA A 612 2.36 -12.75 -34.35
CA ALA A 612 1.99 -14.13 -34.02
C ALA A 612 1.56 -14.95 -35.25
N GLU A 613 1.03 -14.30 -36.30
CA GLU A 613 0.62 -14.95 -37.55
C GLU A 613 1.77 -15.09 -38.57
N THR A 614 2.94 -14.47 -38.36
CA THR A 614 3.99 -14.36 -39.42
C THR A 614 5.42 -14.78 -39.04
N ARG A 615 5.84 -14.88 -37.77
CA ARG A 615 7.24 -15.23 -37.39
C ARG A 615 7.32 -16.35 -36.36
N VAL A 616 7.97 -17.45 -36.74
CA VAL A 616 7.98 -18.76 -36.06
C VAL A 616 9.11 -18.92 -35.00
N GLU A 617 9.56 -17.85 -34.33
CA GLU A 617 10.46 -17.93 -33.16
C GLU A 617 10.16 -16.82 -32.13
N PHE A 618 10.05 -17.18 -30.84
CA PHE A 618 9.81 -16.24 -29.72
C PHE A 618 11.00 -16.24 -28.75
N GLY A 619 11.65 -15.08 -28.59
CA GLY A 619 12.52 -14.79 -27.43
C GLY A 619 11.80 -13.83 -26.50
N ILE A 620 11.36 -14.28 -25.32
CA ILE A 620 10.51 -13.49 -24.42
C ILE A 620 11.38 -12.85 -23.33
N GLY A 621 11.65 -11.56 -23.47
CA GLY A 621 12.14 -10.69 -22.41
C GLY A 621 11.02 -9.79 -21.91
N SER A 622 10.70 -9.87 -20.61
CA SER A 622 9.61 -9.19 -19.89
C SER A 622 8.18 -9.72 -20.13
N ALA A 623 7.45 -9.91 -19.03
CA ALA A 623 6.17 -10.62 -18.90
C ALA A 623 5.12 -10.24 -19.97
N ALA A 624 5.00 -11.06 -21.00
CA ALA A 624 3.88 -11.03 -21.94
C ALA A 624 2.73 -11.88 -21.38
N GLN A 625 1.56 -11.27 -21.14
CA GLN A 625 0.30 -12.00 -20.86
C GLN A 625 -0.47 -12.18 -22.17
N PHE A 626 -0.53 -13.42 -22.66
CA PHE A 626 -1.39 -13.77 -23.79
C PHE A 626 -2.76 -14.21 -23.29
N GLY A 627 -3.67 -13.26 -23.08
CA GLY A 627 -5.07 -13.56 -22.83
C GLY A 627 -5.80 -13.95 -24.12
N SER A 628 -6.21 -15.23 -24.23
CA SER A 628 -7.21 -15.72 -25.21
C SER A 628 -6.76 -15.85 -26.68
N ALA A 629 -5.49 -16.14 -26.97
CA ALA A 629 -5.08 -16.48 -28.33
C ALA A 629 -5.45 -17.94 -28.67
N ASP A 630 -6.21 -18.16 -29.75
CA ASP A 630 -6.56 -19.50 -30.28
C ASP A 630 -5.56 -19.87 -31.39
N LEU A 631 -4.63 -20.77 -31.08
CA LEU A 631 -3.59 -21.25 -32.01
C LEU A 631 -4.04 -22.46 -32.86
N LYS A 632 -5.33 -22.80 -32.95
CA LYS A 632 -5.83 -23.94 -33.77
C LYS A 632 -5.41 -23.92 -35.25
N LYS A 633 -4.89 -22.80 -35.76
CA LYS A 633 -4.39 -22.64 -37.14
C LYS A 633 -2.88 -22.72 -37.29
N ALA A 634 -2.11 -22.87 -36.21
CA ALA A 634 -0.65 -23.04 -36.25
C ALA A 634 -0.30 -24.49 -36.65
N VAL A 635 -0.70 -24.87 -37.86
CA VAL A 635 -0.43 -26.20 -38.43
C VAL A 635 1.07 -26.31 -38.73
N HIS A 636 1.75 -27.26 -38.07
CA HIS A 636 3.15 -27.67 -38.27
C HIS A 636 4.26 -26.65 -37.93
N SER A 637 4.23 -26.01 -36.75
CA SER A 637 5.38 -25.22 -36.29
C SER A 637 5.81 -25.56 -34.86
N LYS A 638 7.12 -25.75 -34.70
CA LYS A 638 7.81 -25.98 -33.43
C LYS A 638 7.82 -24.66 -32.65
N LEU A 639 7.11 -24.59 -31.53
CA LEU A 639 7.03 -23.40 -30.68
C LEU A 639 8.12 -23.47 -29.61
N ARG A 640 9.06 -22.52 -29.61
CA ARG A 640 10.05 -22.35 -28.53
C ARG A 640 9.59 -21.27 -27.56
N LEU A 641 9.47 -21.62 -26.29
CA LEU A 641 9.04 -20.73 -25.21
C LEU A 641 10.15 -20.63 -24.17
N ASN A 642 10.77 -19.45 -24.08
CA ASN A 642 11.84 -19.17 -23.12
C ASN A 642 11.39 -18.03 -22.18
N GLY A 643 11.35 -18.26 -20.86
CA GLY A 643 11.16 -17.20 -19.85
C GLY A 643 9.83 -17.17 -19.06
N GLU A 644 9.56 -16.03 -18.41
CA GLU A 644 8.50 -15.79 -17.41
C GLU A 644 7.07 -15.63 -18.02
N GLY A 645 6.54 -16.69 -18.65
CA GLY A 645 5.21 -16.68 -19.29
C GLY A 645 4.04 -17.08 -18.38
N SER A 646 2.91 -16.38 -18.47
CA SER A 646 1.60 -16.82 -17.94
C SER A 646 0.72 -17.32 -19.08
N PHE A 647 0.45 -18.62 -19.07
CA PHE A 647 -0.33 -19.35 -20.07
C PHE A 647 -1.69 -19.77 -19.52
N THR A 648 -2.24 -18.97 -18.60
CA THR A 648 -3.51 -19.26 -17.95
C THR A 648 -4.65 -19.31 -18.97
N ARG A 649 -5.37 -20.44 -19.05
CA ARG A 649 -6.44 -20.71 -20.05
C ARG A 649 -5.96 -20.72 -21.51
N TYR A 650 -4.66 -20.85 -21.75
CA TYR A 650 -4.11 -20.93 -23.11
C TYR A 650 -4.40 -22.29 -23.77
N GLN A 651 -4.61 -22.33 -25.09
CA GLN A 651 -4.90 -23.56 -25.85
C GLN A 651 -3.72 -23.95 -26.75
N PHE A 652 -3.05 -25.08 -26.46
CA PHE A 652 -1.82 -25.56 -27.14
C PHE A 652 -2.05 -26.67 -28.19
N HIS A 653 -3.30 -26.90 -28.59
CA HIS A 653 -3.75 -28.09 -29.31
C HIS A 653 -2.86 -28.51 -30.51
N ALA A 654 -2.38 -29.76 -30.51
CA ALA A 654 -1.65 -30.42 -31.61
C ALA A 654 -0.34 -29.73 -32.10
N THR A 655 0.42 -29.08 -31.20
CA THR A 655 1.72 -28.43 -31.52
C THR A 655 2.90 -29.11 -30.80
N LYS A 656 4.12 -29.03 -31.36
CA LYS A 656 5.36 -29.35 -30.63
C LYS A 656 5.86 -28.09 -29.93
N VAL A 657 6.01 -28.17 -28.61
CA VAL A 657 6.45 -27.06 -27.76
C VAL A 657 7.73 -27.47 -27.05
N GLU A 658 8.81 -26.71 -27.27
CA GLU A 658 10.03 -26.76 -26.45
C GLU A 658 9.95 -25.62 -25.43
N PHE A 659 9.74 -25.96 -24.16
CA PHE A 659 9.74 -25.00 -23.06
C PHE A 659 11.04 -25.13 -22.26
N GLU A 660 11.72 -24.00 -22.05
CA GLU A 660 12.93 -23.93 -21.22
C GLU A 660 12.82 -22.76 -20.23
N GLU A 661 12.78 -23.08 -18.94
CA GLU A 661 12.79 -22.08 -17.89
C GLU A 661 14.21 -21.53 -17.66
N LEU A 662 14.38 -20.20 -17.81
CA LEU A 662 15.68 -19.55 -17.68
C LEU A 662 16.11 -19.50 -16.20
N ALA A 663 17.34 -19.88 -15.87
CA ALA A 663 17.87 -19.89 -14.49
C ALA A 663 17.70 -18.56 -13.71
N ILE A 664 17.54 -17.43 -14.42
CA ILE A 664 17.27 -16.11 -13.83
C ILE A 664 15.87 -16.04 -13.19
N SER A 665 14.84 -16.72 -13.71
CA SER A 665 13.47 -16.69 -13.16
C SER A 665 13.40 -17.34 -11.77
N LEU A 666 14.14 -18.44 -11.58
CA LEU A 666 14.28 -19.16 -10.31
C LEU A 666 14.90 -18.28 -9.20
N LEU A 667 15.86 -17.41 -9.55
CA LEU A 667 16.51 -16.46 -8.63
C LEU A 667 15.58 -15.32 -8.15
N TYR A 668 14.50 -15.04 -8.89
CA TYR A 668 13.49 -14.02 -8.55
C TYR A 668 12.19 -14.60 -7.99
N GLY A 669 12.11 -15.93 -7.81
CA GLY A 669 10.92 -16.62 -7.27
C GLY A 669 9.70 -16.53 -8.19
N ARG A 670 9.92 -16.34 -9.50
CA ARG A 670 8.85 -16.23 -10.51
C ARG A 670 8.82 -17.52 -11.32
N ARG A 671 7.71 -18.23 -11.22
CA ARG A 671 7.49 -19.56 -11.81
C ARG A 671 6.58 -19.47 -13.02
N ALA A 672 6.81 -20.29 -14.04
CA ALA A 672 5.90 -20.39 -15.17
C ALA A 672 4.50 -20.83 -14.71
N ASN A 673 3.44 -20.22 -15.25
CA ASN A 673 2.07 -20.47 -14.81
C ASN A 673 1.17 -20.95 -15.95
N PHE A 674 0.84 -22.24 -15.93
CA PHE A 674 -0.04 -22.97 -16.83
C PHE A 674 -1.41 -23.29 -16.18
N THR A 675 -1.81 -22.54 -15.15
CA THR A 675 -3.08 -22.77 -14.46
C THR A 675 -4.27 -22.75 -15.43
N ALA A 676 -5.09 -23.80 -15.43
CA ALA A 676 -6.21 -23.99 -16.34
C ALA A 676 -5.85 -23.96 -17.84
N ALA A 677 -4.58 -24.17 -18.20
CA ALA A 677 -4.18 -24.31 -19.59
C ALA A 677 -4.76 -25.60 -20.21
N ASP A 678 -5.09 -25.52 -21.48
CA ASP A 678 -5.57 -26.63 -22.30
C ASP A 678 -4.42 -27.12 -23.21
N MET A 679 -3.77 -28.18 -22.76
CA MET A 679 -2.56 -28.77 -23.32
C MET A 679 -2.84 -30.07 -24.07
N ARG A 680 -4.07 -30.22 -24.58
CA ARG A 680 -4.51 -31.46 -25.20
C ARG A 680 -3.78 -31.76 -26.49
N GLU A 681 -3.28 -32.99 -26.63
CA GLU A 681 -2.59 -33.49 -27.82
C GLU A 681 -1.28 -32.75 -28.15
N THR A 682 -0.69 -32.03 -27.19
CA THR A 682 0.53 -31.24 -27.37
C THR A 682 1.79 -32.08 -27.10
N ASP A 683 2.83 -31.93 -27.92
CA ASP A 683 4.14 -32.58 -27.71
C ASP A 683 5.10 -31.66 -26.94
N PHE A 684 5.32 -31.97 -25.67
CA PHE A 684 6.26 -31.34 -24.73
C PHE A 684 7.50 -32.19 -24.45
N SER A 685 7.83 -33.16 -25.31
CA SER A 685 8.98 -34.03 -25.10
C SER A 685 10.27 -33.23 -24.84
N CYS A 686 11.03 -33.64 -23.82
CA CYS A 686 12.29 -33.02 -23.37
C CYS A 686 12.19 -31.55 -22.90
N SER A 687 11.00 -31.05 -22.54
CA SER A 687 10.84 -29.68 -22.01
C SER A 687 11.15 -29.60 -20.50
N THR A 688 11.51 -28.40 -20.02
CA THR A 688 11.85 -28.12 -18.60
C THR A 688 10.81 -27.23 -17.95
N PHE A 689 9.95 -27.82 -17.13
CA PHE A 689 8.85 -27.20 -16.36
C PHE A 689 9.18 -26.99 -14.88
N ASN A 690 10.45 -27.02 -14.48
CA ASN A 690 10.84 -27.00 -13.08
C ASN A 690 10.13 -25.87 -12.30
N SER A 691 9.51 -26.20 -11.16
CA SER A 691 8.79 -25.25 -10.30
C SER A 691 7.52 -24.61 -10.89
N ALA A 692 7.06 -25.02 -12.08
CA ALA A 692 5.87 -24.44 -12.72
C ALA A 692 4.54 -24.77 -12.01
N TYR A 693 3.53 -23.93 -12.23
CA TYR A 693 2.15 -24.13 -11.77
C TYR A 693 1.28 -24.71 -12.89
N LEU A 694 0.78 -25.93 -12.72
CA LEU A 694 -0.13 -26.62 -13.67
C LEU A 694 -1.51 -26.88 -13.04
N GLU A 695 -1.96 -26.01 -12.14
CA GLU A 695 -3.23 -26.19 -11.42
C GLU A 695 -4.43 -26.21 -12.39
N LYS A 696 -5.31 -27.21 -12.30
CA LYS A 696 -6.50 -27.39 -13.16
C LYS A 696 -6.19 -27.47 -14.66
N ALA A 697 -4.94 -27.72 -15.04
CA ALA A 697 -4.58 -27.87 -16.45
C ALA A 697 -5.17 -29.17 -17.04
N VAL A 698 -5.47 -29.14 -18.33
CA VAL A 698 -6.01 -30.29 -19.08
C VAL A 698 -4.92 -30.80 -20.01
N ALA A 699 -4.47 -32.04 -19.82
CA ALA A 699 -3.32 -32.60 -20.55
C ALA A 699 -3.62 -33.92 -21.29
N TYR A 700 -4.86 -34.08 -21.72
CA TYR A 700 -5.31 -35.26 -22.46
C TYR A 700 -4.47 -35.47 -23.74
N LYS A 701 -3.91 -36.68 -23.95
CA LYS A 701 -2.94 -37.02 -25.03
C LYS A 701 -1.68 -36.15 -25.14
N ALA A 702 -1.33 -35.39 -24.10
CA ALA A 702 -0.08 -34.63 -24.11
C ALA A 702 1.13 -35.60 -24.02
N ASN A 703 2.20 -35.30 -24.75
CA ASN A 703 3.45 -36.06 -24.70
C ASN A 703 4.52 -35.30 -23.91
N PHE A 704 4.83 -35.76 -22.70
CA PHE A 704 5.86 -35.27 -21.79
C PHE A 704 7.08 -36.21 -21.72
N THR A 705 7.32 -37.03 -22.76
CA THR A 705 8.44 -37.98 -22.74
C THR A 705 9.77 -37.26 -22.44
N GLY A 706 10.45 -37.64 -21.36
CA GLY A 706 11.74 -37.06 -20.94
C GLY A 706 11.69 -35.63 -20.41
N ALA A 707 10.51 -35.08 -20.10
CA ALA A 707 10.38 -33.72 -19.57
C ALA A 707 10.81 -33.64 -18.08
N ASP A 708 11.42 -32.52 -17.68
CA ASP A 708 11.70 -32.21 -16.27
C ASP A 708 10.54 -31.40 -15.67
N LEU A 709 9.78 -32.03 -14.79
CA LEU A 709 8.63 -31.48 -14.06
C LEU A 709 8.93 -31.41 -12.55
N SER A 710 10.21 -31.34 -12.15
CA SER A 710 10.62 -31.25 -10.75
C SER A 710 10.03 -30.01 -10.06
N ASP A 711 9.68 -30.11 -8.78
CA ASP A 711 9.14 -29.01 -7.95
C ASP A 711 7.83 -28.37 -8.46
N THR A 712 7.17 -28.97 -9.46
CA THR A 712 5.91 -28.47 -10.03
C THR A 712 4.72 -28.64 -9.09
N LEU A 713 3.76 -27.71 -9.18
CA LEU A 713 2.47 -27.81 -8.49
C LEU A 713 1.36 -28.15 -9.49
N MET A 714 0.88 -29.38 -9.43
CA MET A 714 -0.20 -29.93 -10.25
C MET A 714 -1.42 -30.24 -9.38
N ASP A 715 -2.18 -29.22 -8.95
CA ASP A 715 -3.45 -29.45 -8.23
C ASP A 715 -4.62 -29.60 -9.21
N ARG A 716 -5.39 -30.69 -9.13
CA ARG A 716 -6.56 -30.96 -10.00
C ARG A 716 -6.27 -30.98 -11.51
N MET A 717 -5.07 -31.36 -11.92
CA MET A 717 -4.75 -31.61 -13.33
C MET A 717 -5.48 -32.88 -13.81
N VAL A 718 -6.05 -32.88 -15.03
CA VAL A 718 -6.92 -33.97 -15.53
C VAL A 718 -6.36 -34.63 -16.79
N SER A 719 -6.26 -35.96 -16.80
CA SER A 719 -5.85 -36.80 -17.95
C SER A 719 -6.85 -37.92 -18.36
N LEU A 720 -8.05 -37.94 -17.76
CA LEU A 720 -8.92 -39.11 -17.52
C LEU A 720 -9.50 -39.95 -18.68
N ILE A 721 -9.40 -39.57 -19.95
CA ILE A 721 -10.15 -40.27 -21.02
C ILE A 721 -9.26 -40.95 -22.07
N ASP A 722 -8.05 -40.42 -22.30
CA ASP A 722 -7.05 -41.02 -23.20
C ASP A 722 -5.67 -40.49 -22.72
N PRO A 723 -4.72 -41.39 -22.40
CA PRO A 723 -3.67 -41.07 -21.46
C PRO A 723 -2.59 -40.12 -21.99
N SER A 724 -2.05 -39.29 -21.09
CA SER A 724 -0.80 -38.57 -21.34
C SER A 724 0.40 -39.52 -21.32
N ASN A 725 1.43 -39.20 -22.09
CA ASN A 725 2.68 -39.95 -22.12
C ASN A 725 3.74 -39.23 -21.26
N LEU A 726 4.14 -39.84 -20.17
CA LEU A 726 5.13 -39.36 -19.20
C LEU A 726 6.39 -40.25 -19.19
N THR A 727 6.63 -41.06 -20.24
CA THR A 727 7.80 -41.95 -20.29
C THR A 727 9.09 -41.19 -20.01
N ASN A 728 9.90 -41.66 -19.06
CA ASN A 728 11.17 -41.04 -18.62
C ASN A 728 11.06 -39.60 -18.07
N ALA A 729 9.87 -39.10 -17.74
CA ALA A 729 9.72 -37.78 -17.13
C ALA A 729 10.26 -37.73 -15.68
N VAL A 730 10.73 -36.57 -15.24
CA VAL A 730 11.28 -36.36 -13.90
C VAL A 730 10.31 -35.51 -13.08
N LEU A 731 9.69 -36.06 -12.03
CA LEU A 731 8.68 -35.39 -11.19
C LEU A 731 9.13 -35.27 -9.73
N VAL A 732 10.44 -35.07 -9.50
CA VAL A 732 11.02 -35.02 -8.15
C VAL A 732 10.47 -33.81 -7.36
N ARG A 733 10.06 -34.01 -6.10
CA ARG A 733 9.45 -33.00 -5.21
C ARG A 733 8.23 -32.26 -5.78
N SER A 734 7.58 -32.83 -6.79
CA SER A 734 6.34 -32.28 -7.34
C SER A 734 5.15 -32.54 -6.41
N ALA A 735 4.09 -31.74 -6.53
CA ALA A 735 2.85 -31.91 -5.76
C ALA A 735 1.67 -32.15 -6.71
N LEU A 736 1.14 -33.37 -6.75
CA LEU A 736 0.04 -33.81 -7.60
C LEU A 736 -1.26 -34.04 -6.80
N THR A 737 -1.67 -33.05 -6.02
CA THR A 737 -2.87 -33.17 -5.17
C THR A 737 -4.15 -33.16 -6.01
N ARG A 738 -5.06 -34.10 -5.77
CA ARG A 738 -6.36 -34.22 -6.46
C ARG A 738 -6.27 -34.29 -7.99
N SER A 739 -5.11 -34.64 -8.53
CA SER A 739 -4.87 -34.77 -9.97
C SER A 739 -5.22 -36.17 -10.45
N ASP A 740 -5.58 -36.36 -11.71
CA ASP A 740 -5.94 -37.69 -12.22
C ASP A 740 -5.00 -38.12 -13.35
N LEU A 741 -4.15 -39.10 -13.03
CA LEU A 741 -3.22 -39.76 -13.96
C LEU A 741 -3.74 -41.11 -14.48
N GLY A 742 -5.02 -41.43 -14.26
CA GLY A 742 -5.60 -42.72 -14.64
C GLY A 742 -5.32 -43.08 -16.11
N GLY A 743 -4.48 -44.11 -16.32
CA GLY A 743 -4.11 -44.63 -17.63
C GLY A 743 -2.83 -44.06 -18.23
N ALA A 744 -2.22 -43.03 -17.64
CA ALA A 744 -1.01 -42.39 -18.15
C ALA A 744 0.13 -43.39 -18.38
N ILE A 745 0.91 -43.23 -19.46
CA ILE A 745 2.10 -44.04 -19.72
C ILE A 745 3.25 -43.45 -18.90
N ILE A 746 3.71 -44.17 -17.86
CA ILE A 746 4.68 -43.65 -16.87
C ILE A 746 5.96 -44.49 -16.80
N ASP A 747 6.25 -45.27 -17.84
CA ASP A 747 7.46 -46.11 -17.88
C ASP A 747 8.72 -45.25 -17.74
N GLY A 748 9.58 -45.58 -16.77
CA GLY A 748 10.80 -44.83 -16.48
C GLY A 748 10.56 -43.45 -15.84
N ALA A 749 9.33 -43.06 -15.47
CA ALA A 749 9.08 -41.78 -14.80
C ALA A 749 9.49 -41.82 -13.32
N VAL A 750 10.03 -40.72 -12.78
CA VAL A 750 10.61 -40.62 -11.42
C VAL A 750 9.76 -39.72 -10.55
N PHE A 751 9.39 -40.16 -9.34
CA PHE A 751 8.47 -39.45 -8.44
C PHE A 751 9.06 -39.18 -7.05
N SER A 752 10.39 -39.09 -6.94
CA SER A 752 11.07 -39.06 -5.63
C SER A 752 10.65 -37.83 -4.85
N ASP A 753 10.28 -37.99 -3.58
CA ASP A 753 9.77 -36.93 -2.69
C ASP A 753 8.51 -36.20 -3.22
N ALA A 754 7.79 -36.76 -4.19
CA ALA A 754 6.56 -36.16 -4.70
C ALA A 754 5.38 -36.35 -3.74
N VAL A 755 4.55 -35.31 -3.59
CA VAL A 755 3.29 -35.36 -2.83
C VAL A 755 2.18 -35.81 -3.76
N ILE A 756 1.79 -37.08 -3.67
CA ILE A 756 0.78 -37.72 -4.54
C ILE A 756 -0.31 -38.41 -3.71
N ASP A 757 -1.57 -38.39 -4.16
CA ASP A 757 -2.65 -39.06 -3.42
C ASP A 757 -2.60 -40.60 -3.58
N LEU A 758 -3.43 -41.29 -2.80
CA LEU A 758 -3.46 -42.74 -2.74
C LEU A 758 -3.80 -43.40 -4.09
N SER A 759 -4.67 -42.78 -4.90
CA SER A 759 -5.07 -43.30 -6.21
C SER A 759 -3.92 -43.28 -7.23
N GLN A 760 -3.04 -42.27 -7.16
CA GLN A 760 -1.88 -42.14 -8.04
C GLN A 760 -0.74 -43.06 -7.58
N LYS A 761 -0.59 -43.28 -6.26
CA LYS A 761 0.31 -44.33 -5.73
C LYS A 761 -0.09 -45.72 -6.23
N GLN A 762 -1.38 -46.04 -6.26
CA GLN A 762 -1.89 -47.31 -6.81
C GLN A 762 -1.65 -47.45 -8.31
N ALA A 763 -1.75 -46.34 -9.07
CA ALA A 763 -1.41 -46.29 -10.49
C ALA A 763 0.08 -46.59 -10.75
N LEU A 764 0.98 -45.94 -10.00
CA LEU A 764 2.43 -46.18 -10.05
C LEU A 764 2.77 -47.66 -9.85
N CYS A 765 2.14 -48.31 -8.87
CA CYS A 765 2.40 -49.71 -8.56
C CYS A 765 1.86 -50.70 -9.61
N LYS A 766 0.86 -50.31 -10.40
CA LYS A 766 0.16 -51.22 -11.32
C LYS A 766 0.83 -51.32 -12.69
N TYR A 767 1.50 -50.26 -13.15
CA TYR A 767 2.02 -50.21 -14.53
C TYR A 767 3.31 -49.39 -14.72
N ALA A 768 3.96 -48.87 -13.68
CA ALA A 768 5.27 -48.22 -13.85
C ALA A 768 6.40 -49.27 -13.91
N ASN A 769 7.20 -49.26 -14.98
CA ASN A 769 8.35 -50.15 -15.15
C ASN A 769 9.56 -49.41 -15.74
N GLY A 770 10.74 -50.02 -15.64
CA GLY A 770 11.97 -49.52 -16.26
C GLY A 770 12.88 -48.70 -15.34
N MET A 771 13.96 -48.19 -15.94
CA MET A 771 14.93 -47.29 -15.30
C MET A 771 14.91 -45.97 -16.04
N ASN A 772 14.85 -44.86 -15.31
CA ASN A 772 14.95 -43.54 -15.91
C ASN A 772 16.38 -43.32 -16.45
N PRO A 773 16.57 -43.00 -17.75
CA PRO A 773 17.90 -42.85 -18.35
C PRO A 773 18.63 -41.57 -17.92
N ILE A 774 17.92 -40.60 -17.32
CA ILE A 774 18.46 -39.31 -16.88
C ILE A 774 18.91 -39.39 -15.42
N THR A 775 18.09 -39.96 -14.54
CA THR A 775 18.39 -40.03 -13.10
C THR A 775 19.03 -41.34 -12.65
N GLY A 776 18.95 -42.41 -13.46
CA GLY A 776 19.41 -43.75 -13.11
C GLY A 776 18.50 -44.50 -12.11
N VAL A 777 17.37 -43.91 -11.73
CA VAL A 777 16.43 -44.50 -10.75
C VAL A 777 15.64 -45.65 -11.38
N VAL A 778 15.61 -46.78 -10.67
CA VAL A 778 14.77 -47.95 -11.04
C VAL A 778 13.38 -47.77 -10.44
N VAL A 779 12.38 -47.54 -11.30
CA VAL A 779 11.04 -47.10 -10.89
C VAL A 779 10.32 -48.15 -10.02
N SER A 780 10.62 -49.43 -10.21
CA SER A 780 10.05 -50.52 -9.39
C SER A 780 10.56 -50.53 -7.94
N GLN A 781 11.77 -50.02 -7.68
CA GLN A 781 12.30 -49.87 -6.31
C GLN A 781 11.70 -48.64 -5.61
N GLU A 782 11.49 -47.56 -6.35
CA GLU A 782 10.86 -46.33 -5.86
C GLU A 782 9.38 -46.53 -5.51
N ALA A 783 8.63 -47.24 -6.35
CA ALA A 783 7.24 -47.61 -6.06
C ALA A 783 7.10 -48.47 -4.80
N ALA A 784 8.06 -49.36 -4.52
CA ALA A 784 8.09 -50.17 -3.31
C ALA A 784 8.40 -49.32 -2.05
N GLN A 785 9.27 -48.31 -2.17
CA GLN A 785 9.62 -47.42 -1.07
C GLN A 785 8.46 -46.48 -0.68
N LEU A 786 7.70 -45.97 -1.66
CA LEU A 786 6.51 -45.14 -1.45
C LEU A 786 5.33 -45.88 -0.78
N LEU A 787 5.32 -47.22 -0.81
CA LEU A 787 4.35 -48.08 -0.12
C LEU A 787 4.80 -48.44 1.31
N HIS A 788 6.11 -48.51 1.57
CA HIS A 788 6.64 -48.89 2.88
C HIS A 788 6.31 -47.88 3.98
N ASP A 789 6.09 -46.61 3.60
CA ASP A 789 5.60 -45.53 4.48
C ASP A 789 4.13 -45.70 4.94
N PHE A 790 3.45 -46.80 4.54
CA PHE A 790 2.04 -47.06 4.84
C PHE A 790 1.72 -48.48 5.36
N ALA A 791 2.73 -49.30 5.68
CA ALA A 791 2.48 -50.51 6.45
C ALA A 791 2.10 -50.12 7.89
N PRO A 792 0.92 -50.51 8.40
CA PRO A 792 0.60 -50.29 9.81
C PRO A 792 1.43 -51.24 10.68
N ASP A 793 2.14 -50.68 11.66
CA ASP A 793 2.37 -51.38 12.94
C ASP A 793 1.09 -51.30 13.79
#